data_AF-A0AAW4JBA3-F1
#
_entry.id   AF-A0AAW4JBA3-F1
#
_cell.length_a   1.000
_cell.length_b   1.000
_cell.length_c   1.000
_cell.angle_alpha   90.00
_cell.angle_beta   90.00
_cell.angle_gamma   90.00
#
_symmetry.space_group_name_H-M   'P 1'
#
loop_
_entity.id
_entity.type
_entity.pdbx_description
1 polymer ?
#
loop_
_entity_poly.entity_id
_entity_poly.type
_entity_poly.pdbx_seq_one_letter_code
_entity_poly.pdbx_strand_id
1 'polypeptide(L)'
;MRAFISYAHEPDDRRFASWLYDKLKEKDSVLDPLIDRKNLALGPPWRESLPVLIRGCDILLFVRSRFSLSSPYCRFEVEVADHHALLIAVLDIEADTPPYEYTDRYSSIDFSQGRELGLATLHDRVRQWQSPEGQDQLKTYRLYRAQDRKLRGRSGTSARPGGEAGETRGDPWPIRIHGHERPRQDLRGFLASDNEGIIVVSGPEGIGKSAIVRSELAELESIDGPAIHYHVARPGRMLGAMILESVITNPTRARERDGSEGVYLPLDIDELLDLARDTDAVLVIDSFENLVDRRGTGLLDLELEEVLERISRLPSHRLKVVVVTRELPRPRDRSNWLLAARHVRVDNGLDPESFGRLLQDLDRRSDLVPPTTPDTLIADACRLLHGRPRLAEFVYARASRSFDTIYEVVTELEAIDPSGTAEYVFDEFIAALDGHARIVLEALAALGTPVDEATIGHMIVEAATITLETRRLNNILRWLVSRNAVSTAAGLFYLQEADRQRVLRWMPLEDDDTRDTPRRGRWTLLTTAADVLWRRRPERPGGADEFDHPIAAINALISAGEYEDAAKRIDEIDRHLVRWSRSSLLLQQRLRLRGRLPRDFLEFVNDTAVGEIYLENGLYREALMILLRAKTLAASIPSEELTWATNVNLGTALMRVGRTKDALAWYQQALAVAETRPDPAEQVLALEGIANCHRRWGDFDAAFDHLHRALTHAGHDTRFRLNLRLARWYSMEGDPRAQEHLAAVAEEKAGDRARAAYLDELGDQLLTEGDVEAALARATEAEIIARRLGDPILLQRTRTTLAFASLQAGALKEARQWAVLAARDRPGGRNLLVLALRALTALREGDRFSAREDFSLLREEAADRIRQDPRDFAAEGFLGLALCGRHVCADEPLKHAVRSLSRYAHPASKNDQAATRRIPAQLTARLRILLTCLADCAHPPGKLDQALQALEV
;
A
#
# COMPACT_ATOMS: atom_id res chain seq x y z
N MET A 1 6.36 -20.86 -49.87
CA MET A 1 6.66 -20.02 -48.67
C MET A 1 6.99 -20.93 -47.51
N ARG A 2 8.01 -20.63 -46.71
CA ARG A 2 8.30 -21.38 -45.47
C ARG A 2 7.33 -20.99 -44.38
N ALA A 3 6.71 -21.98 -43.73
CA ALA A 3 5.68 -21.78 -42.72
C ALA A 3 6.10 -22.39 -41.39
N PHE A 4 6.08 -21.61 -40.31
CA PHE A 4 6.24 -22.15 -38.95
C PHE A 4 4.86 -22.40 -38.34
N ILE A 5 4.60 -23.61 -37.85
CA ILE A 5 3.32 -23.95 -37.20
C ILE A 5 3.52 -23.82 -35.68
N SER A 6 2.82 -22.85 -35.08
CA SER A 6 2.77 -22.59 -33.63
C SER A 6 1.54 -23.26 -33.03
N TYR A 7 1.71 -24.07 -31.99
CA TYR A 7 0.67 -24.90 -31.38
C TYR A 7 0.99 -25.22 -29.91
N ALA A 8 -0.03 -25.50 -29.08
CA ALA A 8 0.20 -25.93 -27.71
C ALA A 8 0.72 -27.39 -27.67
N HIS A 9 1.54 -27.73 -26.67
CA HIS A 9 2.06 -29.10 -26.51
C HIS A 9 1.05 -30.10 -25.93
N GLU A 10 -0.25 -29.76 -25.95
CA GLU A 10 -1.35 -30.63 -25.57
C GLU A 10 -1.66 -31.69 -26.65
N PRO A 11 -2.27 -32.84 -26.28
CA PRO A 11 -2.48 -33.96 -27.20
C PRO A 11 -3.23 -33.61 -28.49
N ASP A 12 -4.28 -32.79 -28.40
CA ASP A 12 -5.16 -32.49 -29.55
C ASP A 12 -4.56 -31.45 -30.51
N ASP A 13 -3.99 -30.37 -29.98
CA ASP A 13 -3.20 -29.39 -30.74
C ASP A 13 -2.01 -30.05 -31.44
N ARG A 14 -1.29 -30.94 -30.74
CA ARG A 14 -0.16 -31.69 -31.31
C ARG A 14 -0.60 -32.62 -32.43
N ARG A 15 -1.75 -33.30 -32.28
CA ARG A 15 -2.32 -34.15 -33.34
C ARG A 15 -2.72 -33.32 -34.56
N PHE A 16 -3.34 -32.17 -34.34
CA PHE A 16 -3.71 -31.25 -35.42
C PHE A 16 -2.48 -30.69 -36.15
N ALA A 17 -1.50 -30.16 -35.41
CA ALA A 17 -0.27 -29.61 -35.98
C ALA A 17 0.54 -30.67 -36.74
N SER A 18 0.58 -31.90 -36.25
CA SER A 18 1.24 -33.02 -36.96
C SER A 18 0.51 -33.37 -38.25
N TRP A 19 -0.83 -33.47 -38.21
CA TRP A 19 -1.65 -33.69 -39.40
C TRP A 19 -1.47 -32.59 -40.44
N LEU A 20 -1.51 -31.33 -40.01
CA LEU A 20 -1.32 -30.16 -40.89
C LEU A 20 0.08 -30.16 -41.49
N TYR A 21 1.12 -30.44 -40.69
CA TYR A 21 2.49 -30.56 -41.17
C TYR A 21 2.64 -31.62 -42.27
N ASP A 22 2.07 -32.81 -42.07
CA ASP A 22 2.19 -33.91 -43.04
C ASP A 22 1.42 -33.57 -44.34
N LYS A 23 0.23 -32.96 -44.24
CA LYS A 23 -0.55 -32.49 -45.39
C LYS A 23 0.16 -31.40 -46.19
N LEU A 24 0.77 -30.43 -45.50
CA LEU A 24 1.53 -29.37 -46.14
C LEU A 24 2.88 -29.85 -46.72
N LYS A 25 3.32 -31.08 -46.46
CA LYS A 25 4.50 -31.71 -47.10
C LYS A 25 4.16 -32.52 -48.35
N GLU A 26 2.89 -32.74 -48.66
CA GLU A 26 2.46 -33.40 -49.91
C GLU A 26 2.83 -32.53 -51.12
N LYS A 27 3.11 -33.14 -52.28
CA LYS A 27 3.74 -32.50 -53.46
C LYS A 27 3.00 -31.27 -54.02
N ASP A 28 1.72 -31.11 -53.70
CA ASP A 28 0.85 -30.06 -54.22
C ASP A 28 0.70 -28.84 -53.27
N SER A 29 1.37 -28.86 -52.11
CA SER A 29 1.34 -27.76 -51.14
C SER A 29 2.27 -26.60 -51.54
N VAL A 30 1.75 -25.37 -51.41
CA VAL A 30 2.49 -24.13 -51.70
C VAL A 30 3.28 -23.62 -50.46
N LEU A 31 3.14 -24.31 -49.34
CA LEU A 31 3.82 -24.05 -48.08
C LEU A 31 4.85 -25.15 -47.77
N ASP A 32 6.01 -24.75 -47.24
CA ASP A 32 7.03 -25.64 -46.70
C ASP A 32 6.98 -25.56 -45.16
N PRO A 33 6.31 -26.52 -44.48
CA PRO A 33 6.02 -26.42 -43.05
C PRO A 33 7.22 -26.80 -42.18
N LEU A 34 7.33 -26.14 -41.03
CA LEU A 34 8.28 -26.38 -39.96
C LEU A 34 7.55 -26.42 -38.61
N ILE A 35 7.96 -27.35 -37.74
CA ILE A 35 7.55 -27.41 -36.33
C ILE A 35 8.76 -27.60 -35.42
N ASP A 36 8.69 -27.02 -34.24
CA ASP A 36 9.70 -27.09 -33.18
C ASP A 36 10.29 -28.52 -33.00
N ARG A 37 9.44 -29.54 -32.84
CA ARG A 37 9.85 -30.91 -32.51
C ARG A 37 10.55 -31.65 -33.64
N LYS A 38 10.29 -31.31 -34.92
CA LYS A 38 10.91 -31.97 -36.08
C LYS A 38 12.09 -31.16 -36.65
N ASN A 39 12.18 -29.87 -36.34
CA ASN A 39 13.07 -28.94 -37.04
C ASN A 39 14.05 -28.16 -36.13
N LEU A 40 14.01 -28.35 -34.80
CA LEU A 40 15.06 -27.88 -33.89
C LEU A 40 16.10 -28.97 -33.64
N ALA A 41 17.39 -28.60 -33.67
CA ALA A 41 18.49 -29.48 -33.29
C ALA A 41 18.60 -29.59 -31.76
N LEU A 42 18.92 -30.78 -31.25
CA LEU A 42 19.20 -30.99 -29.82
C LEU A 42 20.56 -30.38 -29.45
N GLY A 43 20.58 -29.36 -28.59
CA GLY A 43 21.83 -28.73 -28.11
C GLY A 43 21.62 -27.40 -27.38
N PRO A 44 21.42 -26.25 -28.08
CA PRO A 44 21.26 -24.95 -27.43
C PRO A 44 19.89 -24.77 -26.74
N PRO A 45 19.77 -23.85 -25.77
CA PRO A 45 18.48 -23.49 -25.17
C PRO A 45 17.45 -23.09 -26.25
N TRP A 46 16.22 -23.60 -26.14
CA TRP A 46 15.17 -23.35 -27.14
C TRP A 46 14.88 -21.85 -27.37
N ARG A 47 15.08 -21.01 -26.34
CA ARG A 47 14.93 -19.54 -26.43
C ARG A 47 15.92 -18.87 -27.39
N GLU A 48 17.03 -19.51 -27.71
CA GLU A 48 18.02 -19.00 -28.66
C GLU A 48 17.80 -19.57 -30.07
N SER A 49 17.44 -20.85 -30.15
CA SER A 49 17.28 -21.57 -31.43
C SER A 49 15.92 -21.32 -32.11
N LEU A 50 14.85 -21.21 -31.33
CA LEU A 50 13.48 -21.06 -31.84
C LEU A 50 13.27 -19.71 -32.57
N PRO A 51 13.78 -18.56 -32.09
CA PRO A 51 13.67 -17.31 -32.84
C PRO A 51 14.46 -17.32 -34.15
N VAL A 52 15.57 -18.05 -34.22
CA VAL A 52 16.32 -18.23 -35.47
C VAL A 52 15.49 -19.03 -36.48
N LEU A 53 14.82 -20.10 -36.02
CA LEU A 53 13.95 -20.92 -36.86
C LEU A 53 12.77 -20.12 -37.40
N ILE A 54 12.06 -19.39 -36.54
CA ILE A 54 10.90 -18.57 -36.92
C ILE A 54 11.32 -17.44 -37.87
N ARG A 55 12.46 -16.79 -37.65
CA ARG A 55 12.99 -15.75 -38.57
C ARG A 55 13.24 -16.26 -39.99
N GLY A 56 13.50 -17.56 -40.16
CA GLY A 56 13.70 -18.17 -41.47
C GLY A 56 12.41 -18.48 -42.24
N CYS A 57 11.24 -18.14 -41.68
CA CYS A 57 9.92 -18.38 -42.26
C CYS A 57 9.31 -17.11 -42.85
N ASP A 58 8.41 -17.29 -43.81
CA ASP A 58 7.64 -16.21 -44.43
C ASP A 58 6.30 -15.96 -43.70
N ILE A 59 5.76 -17.02 -43.09
CA ILE A 59 4.46 -17.06 -42.43
C ILE A 59 4.53 -17.89 -41.14
N LEU A 60 3.84 -17.44 -40.10
CA LEU A 60 3.52 -18.21 -38.91
C LEU A 60 2.04 -18.61 -38.95
N LEU A 61 1.79 -19.92 -38.83
CA LEU A 61 0.47 -20.53 -38.73
C LEU A 61 0.18 -20.78 -37.25
N PHE A 62 -0.65 -19.96 -36.63
CA PHE A 62 -0.99 -20.07 -35.22
C PHE A 62 -2.24 -20.94 -35.05
N VAL A 63 -2.08 -22.12 -34.48
CA VAL A 63 -3.18 -23.01 -34.12
C VAL A 63 -3.86 -22.44 -32.86
N ARG A 64 -5.05 -21.87 -33.02
CA ARG A 64 -5.81 -21.24 -31.95
C ARG A 64 -6.74 -22.26 -31.30
N SER A 65 -6.44 -22.56 -30.03
CA SER A 65 -7.20 -23.42 -29.13
C SER A 65 -7.18 -22.78 -27.74
N ARG A 66 -8.11 -23.17 -26.87
CA ARG A 66 -8.08 -22.72 -25.45
C ARG A 66 -6.73 -22.92 -24.75
N PHE A 67 -5.93 -23.91 -25.17
CA PHE A 67 -4.62 -24.20 -24.57
C PHE A 67 -3.51 -23.31 -25.16
N SER A 68 -3.53 -23.06 -26.47
CA SER A 68 -2.52 -22.20 -27.10
C SER A 68 -2.65 -20.74 -26.66
N LEU A 69 -3.86 -20.30 -26.28
CA LEU A 69 -4.09 -18.97 -25.70
C LEU A 69 -3.45 -18.79 -24.32
N SER A 70 -3.37 -19.86 -23.52
CA SER A 70 -2.74 -19.85 -22.20
C SER A 70 -1.25 -20.20 -22.22
N SER A 71 -0.71 -20.56 -23.39
CA SER A 71 0.66 -21.08 -23.52
C SER A 71 1.68 -19.93 -23.63
N PRO A 72 2.60 -19.75 -22.67
CA PRO A 72 3.65 -18.76 -22.76
C PRO A 72 4.62 -19.03 -23.94
N TYR A 73 4.70 -20.29 -24.40
CA TYR A 73 5.50 -20.66 -25.57
C TYR A 73 4.84 -20.17 -26.86
N CYS A 74 3.55 -20.41 -27.05
CA CYS A 74 2.83 -19.97 -28.25
C CYS A 74 2.75 -18.44 -28.31
N ARG A 75 2.59 -17.78 -27.14
CA ARG A 75 2.71 -16.33 -27.01
C ARG A 75 4.06 -15.82 -27.51
N PHE A 76 5.16 -16.41 -27.01
CA PHE A 76 6.51 -16.04 -27.42
C PHE A 76 6.73 -16.23 -28.94
N GLU A 77 6.24 -17.32 -29.54
CA GLU A 77 6.36 -17.57 -30.97
C GLU A 77 5.62 -16.52 -31.83
N VAL A 78 4.40 -16.15 -31.44
CA VAL A 78 3.62 -15.09 -32.08
C VAL A 78 4.30 -13.74 -31.93
N GLU A 79 4.84 -13.43 -30.75
CA GLU A 79 5.60 -12.20 -30.50
C GLU A 79 6.86 -12.14 -31.38
N VAL A 80 7.59 -13.24 -31.54
CA VAL A 80 8.76 -13.31 -32.42
C VAL A 80 8.36 -13.11 -33.89
N ALA A 81 7.29 -13.76 -34.36
CA ALA A 81 6.81 -13.59 -35.73
C ALA A 81 6.33 -12.16 -36.00
N ASP A 82 5.58 -11.58 -35.05
CA ASP A 82 5.10 -10.20 -35.09
C ASP A 82 6.24 -9.20 -34.90
N HIS A 83 7.36 -9.58 -34.27
CA HIS A 83 8.60 -8.80 -34.19
C HIS A 83 9.47 -8.91 -35.44
N HIS A 84 9.25 -9.90 -36.31
CA HIS A 84 9.99 -10.07 -37.57
C HIS A 84 9.16 -9.81 -38.84
N ALA A 85 7.89 -9.44 -38.68
CA ALA A 85 6.95 -9.03 -39.74
C ALA A 85 6.64 -10.20 -40.67
N LEU A 86 6.66 -11.39 -40.07
CA LEU A 86 6.08 -12.56 -40.69
C LEU A 86 4.59 -12.33 -40.86
N LEU A 87 4.05 -12.94 -41.90
CA LEU A 87 2.61 -13.05 -42.01
C LEU A 87 2.11 -13.96 -40.86
N ILE A 88 1.05 -13.58 -40.15
CA ILE A 88 0.45 -14.45 -39.13
C ILE A 88 -0.93 -14.84 -39.63
N ALA A 89 -1.16 -16.15 -39.76
CA ALA A 89 -2.48 -16.71 -40.07
C ALA A 89 -2.96 -17.53 -38.87
N VAL A 90 -4.16 -17.20 -38.39
CA VAL A 90 -4.77 -17.83 -37.23
C VAL A 90 -5.66 -18.96 -37.71
N LEU A 91 -5.48 -20.16 -37.17
CA LEU A 91 -6.20 -21.38 -37.54
C LEU A 91 -7.10 -21.79 -36.37
N ASP A 92 -8.40 -21.56 -36.50
CA ASP A 92 -9.36 -21.87 -35.44
C ASP A 92 -9.75 -23.34 -35.51
N ILE A 93 -9.31 -24.13 -34.52
CA ILE A 93 -9.64 -25.55 -34.47
C ILE A 93 -10.87 -25.86 -33.60
N GLU A 94 -11.34 -24.87 -32.84
CA GLU A 94 -12.51 -24.91 -31.97
C GLU A 94 -13.47 -23.75 -32.32
N ALA A 95 -14.77 -24.00 -32.36
CA ALA A 95 -15.78 -23.02 -32.80
C ALA A 95 -15.97 -21.84 -31.83
N ASP A 96 -15.74 -22.05 -30.53
CA ASP A 96 -15.99 -21.07 -29.46
C ASP A 96 -14.69 -20.67 -28.73
N THR A 97 -13.67 -20.26 -29.49
CA THR A 97 -12.40 -19.85 -28.89
C THR A 97 -12.45 -18.36 -28.48
N PRO A 98 -12.18 -18.00 -27.21
CA PRO A 98 -12.30 -16.62 -26.75
C PRO A 98 -11.29 -15.68 -27.41
N PRO A 99 -11.58 -14.36 -27.44
CA PRO A 99 -10.69 -13.36 -28.01
C PRO A 99 -9.30 -13.39 -27.33
N TYR A 100 -8.24 -13.43 -28.14
CA TYR A 100 -6.85 -13.35 -27.72
C TYR A 100 -6.17 -12.11 -28.30
N GLU A 101 -5.75 -11.21 -27.41
CA GLU A 101 -5.19 -9.88 -27.70
C GLU A 101 -4.10 -9.88 -28.78
N TYR A 102 -3.29 -10.94 -28.86
CA TYR A 102 -2.19 -11.06 -29.80
C TYR A 102 -2.60 -11.53 -31.19
N THR A 103 -3.74 -12.21 -31.33
CA THR A 103 -4.14 -12.86 -32.60
C THR A 103 -5.46 -12.37 -33.19
N ASP A 104 -6.34 -11.74 -32.41
CA ASP A 104 -7.68 -11.30 -32.86
C ASP A 104 -7.66 -10.22 -33.94
N ARG A 105 -6.53 -9.54 -34.06
CA ARG A 105 -6.25 -8.56 -35.11
C ARG A 105 -5.93 -9.19 -36.47
N TYR A 106 -5.77 -10.51 -36.55
CA TYR A 106 -5.53 -11.24 -37.79
C TYR A 106 -6.80 -11.99 -38.21
N SER A 107 -7.08 -12.03 -39.53
CA SER A 107 -8.18 -12.83 -40.05
C SER A 107 -7.94 -14.31 -39.78
N SER A 108 -8.87 -14.98 -39.12
CA SER A 108 -8.78 -16.40 -38.85
C SER A 108 -9.32 -17.26 -39.99
N ILE A 109 -8.83 -18.49 -40.05
CA ILE A 109 -9.29 -19.53 -40.96
C ILE A 109 -9.93 -20.61 -40.10
N ASP A 110 -11.21 -20.86 -40.35
CA ASP A 110 -12.00 -21.82 -39.58
C ASP A 110 -11.68 -23.25 -40.02
N PHE A 111 -11.11 -24.04 -39.11
CA PHE A 111 -10.90 -25.48 -39.22
C PHE A 111 -11.91 -26.28 -38.37
N SER A 112 -12.73 -25.61 -37.56
CA SER A 112 -13.73 -26.24 -36.68
C SER A 112 -14.87 -26.89 -37.48
N GLN A 113 -15.18 -26.37 -38.67
CA GLN A 113 -16.21 -26.91 -39.57
C GLN A 113 -15.74 -28.07 -40.46
N GLY A 114 -14.44 -28.40 -40.43
CA GLY A 114 -13.89 -29.53 -41.18
C GLY A 114 -12.46 -29.28 -41.67
N ARG A 115 -11.59 -30.26 -41.44
CA ARG A 115 -10.14 -30.16 -41.71
C ARG A 115 -9.79 -29.94 -43.19
N GLU A 116 -10.46 -30.63 -44.10
CA GLU A 116 -10.20 -30.50 -45.55
C GLU A 116 -10.69 -29.13 -46.09
N LEU A 117 -11.79 -28.62 -45.54
CA LEU A 117 -12.33 -27.30 -45.91
C LEU A 117 -11.42 -26.16 -45.43
N GLY A 118 -10.95 -26.24 -44.17
CA GLY A 118 -9.98 -25.31 -43.63
C GLY A 118 -8.66 -25.32 -44.41
N LEU A 119 -8.19 -26.51 -44.81
CA LEU A 119 -6.96 -26.67 -45.60
C LEU A 119 -7.09 -26.06 -47.00
N ALA A 120 -8.23 -26.26 -47.68
CA ALA A 120 -8.50 -25.63 -48.97
C ALA A 120 -8.51 -24.09 -48.85
N THR A 121 -9.17 -23.57 -47.81
CA THR A 121 -9.25 -22.13 -47.52
C THR A 121 -7.87 -21.54 -47.23
N LEU A 122 -7.02 -22.25 -46.49
CA LEU A 122 -5.63 -21.87 -46.25
C LEU A 122 -4.83 -21.80 -47.55
N HIS A 123 -4.96 -22.80 -48.44
CA HIS A 123 -4.27 -22.79 -49.73
C HIS A 123 -4.72 -21.63 -50.62
N ASP A 124 -6.01 -21.33 -50.69
CA ASP A 124 -6.52 -20.21 -51.48
C ASP A 124 -6.05 -18.86 -50.92
N ARG A 125 -6.01 -18.72 -49.59
CA ARG A 125 -5.49 -17.52 -48.94
C ARG A 125 -4.00 -17.33 -49.21
N VAL A 126 -3.21 -18.41 -49.19
CA VAL A 126 -1.78 -18.36 -49.53
C VAL A 126 -1.57 -18.00 -51.00
N ARG A 127 -2.38 -18.53 -51.92
CA ARG A 127 -2.33 -18.15 -53.34
C ARG A 127 -2.67 -16.68 -53.55
N GLN A 128 -3.67 -16.16 -52.84
CA GLN A 128 -4.00 -14.73 -52.84
C GLN A 128 -2.82 -13.88 -52.35
N TRP A 129 -2.17 -14.28 -51.26
CA TRP A 129 -0.98 -13.59 -50.74
C TRP A 129 0.23 -13.65 -51.68
N GLN A 130 0.33 -14.68 -52.52
CA GLN A 130 1.39 -14.83 -53.51
C GLN A 130 1.09 -14.14 -54.85
N SER A 131 -0.14 -13.71 -55.08
CA SER A 131 -0.50 -12.92 -56.27
C SER A 131 0.25 -11.56 -56.28
N PRO A 132 0.45 -10.93 -57.44
CA PRO A 132 1.09 -9.61 -57.52
C PRO A 132 0.42 -8.55 -56.65
N GLU A 133 -0.91 -8.55 -56.60
CA GLU A 133 -1.72 -7.64 -55.77
C GLU A 133 -1.58 -7.96 -54.27
N GLY A 134 -1.58 -9.25 -53.90
CA GLY A 134 -1.33 -9.69 -52.53
C GLY A 134 0.09 -9.36 -52.05
N GLN A 135 1.09 -9.48 -52.93
CA GLN A 135 2.47 -9.12 -52.61
C GLN A 135 2.64 -7.60 -52.41
N ASP A 136 1.87 -6.77 -53.13
CA ASP A 136 1.89 -5.32 -52.95
C ASP A 136 1.15 -4.88 -51.66
N GLN A 137 0.03 -5.53 -51.35
CA GLN A 137 -0.64 -5.39 -50.05
C GLN A 137 0.26 -5.84 -48.89
N LEU A 138 1.03 -6.92 -49.06
CA LEU A 138 1.96 -7.39 -48.05
C LEU A 138 3.20 -6.52 -47.91
N LYS A 139 3.70 -5.92 -49.00
CA LYS A 139 4.73 -4.88 -48.92
C LYS A 139 4.23 -3.68 -48.14
N THR A 140 3.01 -3.22 -48.42
CA THR A 140 2.37 -2.10 -47.71
C THR A 140 2.14 -2.43 -46.25
N TYR A 141 1.66 -3.63 -45.93
CA TYR A 141 1.48 -4.13 -44.57
C TYR A 141 2.81 -4.25 -43.82
N ARG A 142 3.87 -4.78 -44.45
CA ARG A 142 5.21 -4.88 -43.87
C ARG A 142 5.87 -3.50 -43.70
N LEU A 143 5.62 -2.55 -44.60
CA LEU A 143 6.04 -1.14 -44.49
C LEU A 143 5.32 -0.44 -43.33
N TYR A 144 4.00 -0.61 -43.23
CA TYR A 144 3.20 -0.12 -42.11
C TYR A 144 3.67 -0.73 -40.79
N ARG A 145 3.97 -2.04 -40.75
CA ARG A 145 4.50 -2.70 -39.54
C ARG A 145 5.94 -2.33 -39.23
N ALA A 146 6.78 -2.08 -40.23
CA ALA A 146 8.11 -1.50 -40.02
C ALA A 146 8.03 -0.06 -39.47
N GLN A 147 6.99 0.71 -39.84
CA GLN A 147 6.69 2.02 -39.28
C GLN A 147 6.10 1.94 -37.86
N ASP A 148 5.16 1.03 -37.60
CA ASP A 148 4.61 0.71 -36.28
C ASP A 148 5.72 0.17 -35.34
N ARG A 149 6.71 -0.56 -35.87
CA ARG A 149 7.94 -0.91 -35.15
C ARG A 149 8.93 0.22 -34.99
N LYS A 150 9.02 1.18 -35.91
CA LYS A 150 9.78 2.42 -35.65
C LYS A 150 9.13 3.27 -34.58
N LEU A 151 7.80 3.16 -34.44
CA LEU A 151 7.02 3.79 -33.36
C LEU A 151 7.16 3.03 -32.03
N ARG A 152 7.15 1.69 -32.03
CA ARG A 152 7.33 0.84 -30.84
C ARG A 152 8.80 0.62 -30.43
N GLY A 153 9.73 0.63 -31.38
CA GLY A 153 11.18 0.47 -31.16
C GLY A 153 11.86 1.72 -30.61
N ARG A 154 11.11 2.80 -30.39
CA ARG A 154 11.54 3.97 -29.61
C ARG A 154 11.46 3.73 -28.09
N SER A 155 11.01 2.55 -27.62
CA SER A 155 10.97 2.18 -26.20
C SER A 155 12.02 1.12 -25.78
N GLY A 156 13.18 1.04 -26.45
CA GLY A 156 14.31 0.18 -26.02
C GLY A 156 15.67 0.66 -26.55
N THR A 157 16.56 1.05 -25.64
CA THR A 157 17.81 1.81 -25.81
C THR A 157 18.98 1.09 -26.51
N SER A 158 19.71 1.77 -27.42
CA SER A 158 21.18 1.98 -27.36
C SER A 158 21.64 2.99 -28.45
N ALA A 159 22.74 3.69 -28.21
CA ALA A 159 23.03 5.03 -28.72
C ALA A 159 23.88 5.14 -30.02
N ARG A 160 23.48 6.12 -30.87
CA ARG A 160 24.25 7.14 -31.68
C ARG A 160 25.20 6.68 -32.81
N PRO A 161 25.51 7.51 -33.85
CA PRO A 161 25.51 9.00 -33.86
C PRO A 161 24.95 9.72 -35.12
N GLY A 162 24.58 11.00 -34.92
CA GLY A 162 24.67 12.05 -35.95
C GLY A 162 23.35 12.51 -36.58
N GLY A 163 23.02 13.80 -36.38
CA GLY A 163 22.21 14.57 -37.32
C GLY A 163 20.75 14.84 -36.92
N GLU A 164 20.57 16.03 -36.34
CA GLU A 164 19.41 16.92 -36.45
C GLU A 164 18.08 16.58 -35.72
N ALA A 165 17.65 17.62 -34.99
CA ALA A 165 16.48 17.74 -34.14
C ALA A 165 15.18 17.19 -34.74
N GLY A 166 14.48 16.37 -33.96
CA GLY A 166 13.15 15.86 -34.29
C GLY A 166 12.46 15.25 -33.06
N GLU A 167 11.73 16.12 -32.37
CA GLU A 167 10.74 15.93 -31.29
C GLU A 167 10.41 14.47 -30.87
N THR A 168 10.68 14.18 -29.60
CA THR A 168 10.25 12.98 -28.86
C THR A 168 8.78 13.08 -28.48
N ARG A 169 7.93 12.16 -28.98
CA ARG A 169 6.56 11.93 -28.48
C ARG A 169 6.60 10.84 -27.40
N GLY A 170 6.68 11.25 -26.13
CA GLY A 170 6.15 10.49 -24.99
C GLY A 170 4.68 10.82 -24.78
N ASP A 171 4.04 10.20 -23.78
CA ASP A 171 2.71 10.59 -23.27
C ASP A 171 2.51 12.11 -23.28
N PRO A 172 1.29 12.65 -23.48
CA PRO A 172 1.07 14.09 -23.46
C PRO A 172 1.34 14.58 -22.03
N TRP A 173 2.59 14.93 -21.75
CA TRP A 173 2.98 15.67 -20.56
C TRP A 173 2.17 16.99 -20.56
N PRO A 174 1.65 17.43 -19.42
CA PRO A 174 0.75 18.57 -19.34
C PRO A 174 1.43 19.85 -19.83
N ILE A 175 0.62 20.86 -20.16
CA ILE A 175 1.08 22.19 -20.60
C ILE A 175 2.25 22.67 -19.75
N ARG A 176 3.32 23.16 -20.40
CA ARG A 176 4.45 23.76 -19.68
C ARG A 176 3.94 24.99 -18.95
N ILE A 177 4.10 25.00 -17.63
CA ILE A 177 3.86 26.21 -16.85
C ILE A 177 5.11 27.07 -16.93
N HIS A 178 4.99 28.19 -17.63
CA HIS A 178 5.93 29.30 -17.56
C HIS A 178 5.58 30.13 -16.32
N GLY A 179 6.58 30.63 -15.57
CA GLY A 179 6.36 31.34 -14.30
C GLY A 179 6.71 30.52 -13.05
N HIS A 180 6.46 31.08 -11.86
CA HIS A 180 6.92 30.54 -10.56
C HIS A 180 8.45 30.34 -10.47
N GLU A 181 9.23 31.27 -11.01
CA GLU A 181 10.69 31.08 -11.13
C GLU A 181 11.38 30.80 -9.80
N ARG A 182 10.97 31.49 -8.73
CA ARG A 182 11.54 31.25 -7.39
C ARG A 182 11.21 29.85 -6.85
N PRO A 183 9.94 29.40 -6.76
CA PRO A 183 9.63 28.01 -6.41
C PRO A 183 10.32 26.96 -7.30
N ARG A 184 10.45 27.23 -8.60
CA ARG A 184 11.16 26.34 -9.54
C ARG A 184 12.66 26.29 -9.25
N GLN A 185 13.29 27.43 -9.01
CA GLN A 185 14.70 27.53 -8.66
C GLN A 185 14.99 26.86 -7.31
N ASP A 186 14.13 27.05 -6.32
CA ASP A 186 14.24 26.39 -5.01
C ASP A 186 14.14 24.87 -5.18
N LEU A 187 13.12 24.37 -5.91
CA LEU A 187 12.96 22.94 -6.19
C LEU A 187 14.16 22.36 -6.95
N ARG A 188 14.65 23.03 -8.00
CA ARG A 188 15.87 22.62 -8.74
C ARG A 188 17.08 22.54 -7.83
N GLY A 189 17.30 23.56 -7.00
CA GLY A 189 18.41 23.61 -6.07
C GLY A 189 18.37 22.45 -5.08
N PHE A 190 17.18 22.11 -4.58
CA PHE A 190 17.01 21.02 -3.64
C PHE A 190 17.14 19.63 -4.29
N LEU A 191 16.62 19.46 -5.52
CA LEU A 191 16.78 18.22 -6.28
C LEU A 191 18.25 17.95 -6.63
N ALA A 192 19.05 18.98 -6.88
CA ALA A 192 20.47 18.87 -7.20
C ALA A 192 21.39 18.70 -5.97
N SER A 193 20.86 18.80 -4.75
CA SER A 193 21.65 18.75 -3.51
C SER A 193 21.80 17.33 -2.99
N ASP A 194 23.02 16.84 -2.71
CA ASP A 194 23.25 15.49 -2.15
C ASP A 194 22.80 15.35 -0.67
N ASN A 195 22.48 16.45 0.01
CA ASN A 195 22.15 16.46 1.45
C ASN A 195 20.66 16.57 1.74
N GLU A 196 19.83 16.76 0.72
CA GLU A 196 18.41 17.04 0.91
C GLU A 196 17.59 15.85 0.41
N GLY A 197 17.10 15.03 1.33
CA GLY A 197 16.40 13.80 1.01
C GLY A 197 14.90 13.96 0.81
N ILE A 198 14.28 14.97 1.44
CA ILE A 198 12.83 15.19 1.41
C ILE A 198 12.52 16.64 1.10
N ILE A 199 11.67 16.84 0.09
CA ILE A 199 11.23 18.15 -0.39
C ILE A 199 9.70 18.17 -0.34
N VAL A 200 9.12 19.15 0.34
CA VAL A 200 7.68 19.35 0.46
C VAL A 200 7.27 20.55 -0.37
N VAL A 201 6.48 20.30 -1.41
CA VAL A 201 5.87 21.33 -2.26
C VAL A 201 4.45 21.57 -1.80
N SER A 202 4.18 22.75 -1.24
CA SER A 202 2.89 23.09 -0.62
C SER A 202 2.27 24.36 -1.21
N GLY A 203 0.95 24.47 -1.13
CA GLY A 203 0.21 25.63 -1.63
C GLY A 203 -1.24 25.31 -2.02
N PRO A 204 -2.03 26.32 -2.40
CA PRO A 204 -3.45 26.16 -2.69
C PRO A 204 -3.76 25.18 -3.84
N GLU A 205 -4.99 24.69 -3.89
CA GLU A 205 -5.44 23.83 -4.98
C GLU A 205 -5.41 24.55 -6.34
N GLY A 206 -5.03 23.85 -7.40
CA GLY A 206 -5.05 24.37 -8.76
C GLY A 206 -3.96 25.41 -9.09
N ILE A 207 -3.08 25.74 -8.14
CA ILE A 207 -2.03 26.75 -8.28
C ILE A 207 -0.84 26.30 -9.16
N GLY A 208 -0.80 25.04 -9.58
CA GLY A 208 0.25 24.52 -10.48
C GLY A 208 1.37 23.70 -9.83
N LYS A 209 1.27 23.33 -8.54
CA LYS A 209 2.30 22.53 -7.82
C LYS A 209 2.75 21.28 -8.58
N SER A 210 1.81 20.41 -8.95
CA SER A 210 2.11 19.15 -9.64
C SER A 210 2.74 19.39 -11.02
N ALA A 211 2.38 20.48 -11.68
CA ALA A 211 2.94 20.85 -12.97
C ALA A 211 4.35 21.46 -12.86
N ILE A 212 4.63 22.25 -11.81
CA ILE A 212 6.01 22.68 -11.46
C ILE A 212 6.88 21.44 -11.25
N VAL A 213 6.46 20.52 -10.37
CA VAL A 213 7.21 19.30 -10.08
C VAL A 213 7.45 18.48 -11.34
N ARG A 214 6.42 18.24 -12.17
CA ARG A 214 6.58 17.51 -13.43
C ARG A 214 7.51 18.22 -14.42
N SER A 215 7.42 19.54 -14.55
CA SER A 215 8.29 20.31 -15.46
C SER A 215 9.75 20.21 -15.05
N GLU A 216 10.04 20.31 -13.75
CA GLU A 216 11.40 20.23 -13.24
C GLU A 216 11.96 18.80 -13.36
N LEU A 217 11.13 17.79 -13.12
CA LEU A 217 11.52 16.40 -13.31
C LEU A 217 11.77 16.07 -14.78
N ALA A 218 10.98 16.59 -15.71
CA ALA A 218 11.19 16.39 -17.15
C ALA A 218 12.51 16.97 -17.66
N GLU A 219 13.06 17.99 -17.00
CA GLU A 219 14.41 18.52 -17.30
C GLU A 219 15.53 17.62 -16.77
N LEU A 220 15.23 16.81 -15.74
CA LEU A 220 16.14 15.80 -15.17
C LEU A 220 16.06 14.45 -15.89
N GLU A 221 14.98 14.16 -16.63
CA GLU A 221 14.83 12.96 -17.46
C GLU A 221 15.85 12.95 -18.61
N SER A 222 17.01 12.36 -18.36
CA SER A 222 18.04 12.08 -19.37
C SER A 222 18.54 10.64 -19.22
N ILE A 223 19.25 10.11 -20.23
CA ILE A 223 19.76 8.72 -20.21
C ILE A 223 20.67 8.44 -18.99
N ASP A 224 21.32 9.48 -18.46
CA ASP A 224 22.21 9.44 -17.31
C ASP A 224 21.62 10.17 -16.08
N GLY A 225 20.33 10.51 -16.11
CA GLY A 225 19.63 11.22 -15.03
C GLY A 225 18.94 10.29 -14.02
N PRO A 226 18.42 10.82 -12.90
CA PRO A 226 17.78 10.02 -11.86
C PRO A 226 16.51 9.33 -12.38
N ALA A 227 16.24 8.12 -11.89
CA ALA A 227 14.99 7.41 -12.16
C ALA A 227 13.80 8.10 -11.49
N ILE A 228 12.74 8.39 -12.24
CA ILE A 228 11.59 9.17 -11.73
C ILE A 228 10.39 8.26 -11.49
N HIS A 229 9.94 8.20 -10.23
CA HIS A 229 8.81 7.40 -9.77
C HIS A 229 7.70 8.34 -9.31
N TYR A 230 6.57 8.36 -10.01
CA TYR A 230 5.49 9.32 -9.73
C TYR A 230 4.23 8.62 -9.23
N HIS A 231 3.85 8.89 -7.98
CA HIS A 231 2.68 8.29 -7.33
C HIS A 231 1.67 9.37 -6.94
N VAL A 232 0.39 9.10 -7.20
CA VAL A 232 -0.73 9.95 -6.76
C VAL A 232 -1.43 9.25 -5.61
N ALA A 233 -1.35 9.84 -4.41
CA ALA A 233 -1.97 9.29 -3.22
C ALA A 233 -3.51 9.35 -3.32
N ARG A 234 -4.17 8.22 -3.05
CA ARG A 234 -5.63 8.07 -3.12
C ARG A 234 -6.22 7.94 -1.72
N PRO A 235 -7.43 8.49 -1.47
CA PRO A 235 -8.09 8.33 -0.17
C PRO A 235 -8.28 6.85 0.18
N GLY A 236 -7.78 6.44 1.35
CA GLY A 236 -7.97 5.09 1.88
C GLY A 236 -6.98 4.04 1.37
N ARG A 237 -6.05 4.41 0.49
CA ARG A 237 -4.95 3.53 0.06
C ARG A 237 -3.68 3.88 0.81
N MET A 238 -3.19 2.95 1.62
CA MET A 238 -1.85 3.02 2.22
C MET A 238 -0.80 2.65 1.15
N LEU A 239 0.31 3.38 1.11
CA LEU A 239 1.45 3.17 0.22
C LEU A 239 2.50 2.24 0.87
N GLY A 240 2.71 2.35 2.19
CA GLY A 240 3.67 1.54 2.96
C GLY A 240 5.12 1.65 2.47
N ALA A 241 5.98 0.70 2.87
CA ALA A 241 7.38 0.65 2.45
C ALA A 241 7.57 0.11 1.01
N MET A 242 6.55 -0.55 0.46
CA MET A 242 6.58 -1.08 -0.92
C MET A 242 6.79 0.01 -1.97
N ILE A 243 6.47 1.27 -1.66
CA ILE A 243 6.76 2.38 -2.56
C ILE A 243 8.27 2.54 -2.80
N LEU A 244 9.13 2.26 -1.81
CA LEU A 244 10.58 2.25 -2.00
C LEU A 244 11.05 1.04 -2.81
N GLU A 245 10.42 -0.12 -2.63
CA GLU A 245 10.72 -1.30 -3.44
C GLU A 245 10.42 -1.03 -4.93
N SER A 246 9.37 -0.25 -5.22
CA SER A 246 9.07 0.20 -6.59
C SER A 246 10.17 1.11 -7.18
N VAL A 247 10.88 1.85 -6.33
CA VAL A 247 12.02 2.70 -6.70
C VAL A 247 13.28 1.86 -6.95
N ILE A 248 13.52 0.87 -6.09
CA ILE A 248 14.75 0.06 -6.10
C ILE A 248 14.73 -1.04 -7.16
N THR A 249 13.57 -1.69 -7.38
CA THR A 249 13.47 -2.85 -8.26
C THR A 249 13.34 -2.50 -9.74
N ASN A 250 13.31 -1.21 -10.13
CA ASN A 250 13.25 -0.81 -11.55
C ASN A 250 13.58 0.68 -11.84
N PRO A 251 14.80 1.05 -12.25
CA PRO A 251 15.13 2.43 -12.66
C PRO A 251 14.47 2.90 -13.97
N THR A 252 13.82 2.02 -14.76
CA THR A 252 13.26 2.39 -16.09
C THR A 252 11.92 1.72 -16.46
N ARG A 253 11.25 0.99 -15.57
CA ARG A 253 10.01 0.25 -15.90
C ARG A 253 8.94 0.28 -14.81
N ALA A 254 8.77 1.40 -14.12
CA ALA A 254 7.69 1.58 -13.13
C ALA A 254 6.29 1.87 -13.75
N ARG A 255 6.18 1.98 -15.08
CA ARG A 255 4.88 2.23 -15.75
C ARG A 255 4.09 0.98 -16.16
N GLU A 256 4.64 -0.22 -16.01
CA GLU A 256 3.93 -1.48 -16.30
C GLU A 256 4.33 -2.57 -15.30
N ARG A 257 3.58 -2.70 -14.22
CA ARG A 257 3.48 -3.96 -13.45
C ARG A 257 2.03 -4.19 -13.09
N ASP A 258 1.34 -4.78 -14.05
CA ASP A 258 0.07 -5.46 -13.86
C ASP A 258 0.37 -6.95 -13.64
N GLY A 259 -0.40 -7.59 -12.76
CA GLY A 259 -0.46 -9.02 -12.45
C GLY A 259 0.75 -9.91 -12.79
N SER A 260 1.56 -10.25 -11.79
CA SER A 260 2.20 -11.56 -11.75
C SER A 260 2.38 -12.05 -10.32
N GLU A 261 1.96 -13.29 -10.07
CA GLU A 261 2.22 -14.06 -8.86
C GLU A 261 3.73 -14.16 -8.63
N GLY A 262 4.27 -13.21 -7.89
CA GLY A 262 5.57 -13.29 -7.25
C GLY A 262 5.35 -13.48 -5.76
N VAL A 263 5.98 -14.48 -5.16
CA VAL A 263 6.20 -14.51 -3.71
C VAL A 263 7.08 -13.29 -3.39
N TYR A 264 6.47 -12.18 -2.99
CA TYR A 264 7.17 -10.95 -2.65
C TYR A 264 7.85 -11.12 -1.29
N LEU A 265 9.18 -11.00 -1.26
CA LEU A 265 9.96 -10.82 -0.04
C LEU A 265 9.97 -9.32 0.29
N PRO A 266 9.37 -8.86 1.40
CA PRO A 266 9.64 -7.51 1.87
C PRO A 266 11.10 -7.45 2.33
N LEU A 267 11.96 -6.74 1.58
CA LEU A 267 13.27 -6.30 2.06
C LEU A 267 13.06 -5.45 3.33
N ASP A 268 14.00 -5.49 4.29
CA ASP A 268 13.99 -4.58 5.45
C ASP A 268 13.95 -3.14 4.95
N ILE A 269 13.27 -2.22 5.65
CA ILE A 269 13.37 -0.79 5.33
C ILE A 269 14.84 -0.35 5.38
N ASP A 270 15.68 -0.89 6.27
CA ASP A 270 17.13 -0.59 6.25
C ASP A 270 17.82 -1.16 5.00
N GLU A 271 17.48 -2.37 4.54
CA GLU A 271 17.99 -2.92 3.27
C GLU A 271 17.49 -2.11 2.07
N LEU A 272 16.22 -1.71 2.06
CA LEU A 272 15.62 -0.86 1.03
C LEU A 272 16.29 0.52 1.02
N LEU A 273 16.55 1.11 2.19
CA LEU A 273 17.20 2.41 2.28
C LEU A 273 18.68 2.35 1.96
N ASP A 274 19.38 1.25 2.26
CA ASP A 274 20.76 1.04 1.83
C ASP A 274 20.83 0.85 0.32
N LEU A 275 19.93 0.06 -0.27
CA LEU A 275 19.79 -0.06 -1.72
C LEU A 275 19.40 1.29 -2.37
N ALA A 276 18.48 2.03 -1.74
CA ALA A 276 18.02 3.32 -2.25
C ALA A 276 19.04 4.44 -2.05
N ARG A 277 19.98 4.32 -1.09
CA ARG A 277 21.04 5.30 -0.85
C ARG A 277 21.91 5.50 -2.08
N ASP A 278 22.25 4.38 -2.72
CA ASP A 278 23.06 4.32 -3.94
C ASP A 278 22.22 4.44 -5.22
N THR A 279 20.90 4.50 -5.08
CA THR A 279 19.97 4.68 -6.20
C THR A 279 19.80 6.17 -6.50
N ASP A 280 20.16 6.57 -7.71
CA ASP A 280 19.87 7.90 -8.22
C ASP A 280 18.41 7.94 -8.70
N ALA A 281 17.49 8.33 -7.80
CA ALA A 281 16.06 8.32 -8.07
C ALA A 281 15.31 9.46 -7.38
N VAL A 282 14.20 9.87 -8.00
CA VAL A 282 13.24 10.82 -7.45
C VAL A 282 11.88 10.14 -7.30
N LEU A 283 11.43 9.96 -6.06
CA LEU A 283 10.09 9.50 -5.72
C LEU A 283 9.17 10.69 -5.46
N VAL A 284 8.08 10.81 -6.21
CA VAL A 284 7.07 11.84 -6.03
C VAL A 284 5.80 11.23 -5.45
N ILE A 285 5.30 11.82 -4.38
CA ILE A 285 4.01 11.48 -3.77
C ILE A 285 3.12 12.73 -3.86
N ASP A 286 2.26 12.74 -4.88
CA ASP A 286 1.30 13.81 -5.14
C ASP A 286 -0.01 13.59 -4.38
N SER A 287 -0.74 14.66 -4.09
CA SER A 287 -2.00 14.65 -3.32
C SER A 287 -1.87 14.04 -1.93
N PHE A 288 -0.76 14.31 -1.24
CA PHE A 288 -0.40 13.70 0.05
C PHE A 288 -1.45 13.91 1.16
N GLU A 289 -2.30 14.94 1.04
CA GLU A 289 -3.42 15.17 1.97
C GLU A 289 -4.37 13.96 2.10
N ASN A 290 -4.40 13.07 1.09
CA ASN A 290 -5.23 11.87 1.11
C ASN A 290 -4.71 10.78 2.07
N LEU A 291 -3.48 10.92 2.58
CA LEU A 291 -2.85 10.00 3.54
C LEU A 291 -2.92 10.51 4.98
N VAL A 292 -3.56 11.66 5.21
CA VAL A 292 -3.65 12.32 6.52
C VAL A 292 -5.05 12.11 7.10
N ASP A 293 -5.16 12.02 8.43
CA ASP A 293 -6.45 11.94 9.09
C ASP A 293 -7.30 13.22 8.88
N ARG A 294 -8.63 13.09 9.06
CA ARG A 294 -9.58 14.19 8.86
C ARG A 294 -9.41 15.38 9.82
N ARG A 295 -8.69 15.21 10.92
CA ARG A 295 -8.41 16.28 11.89
C ARG A 295 -7.09 16.98 11.57
N GLY A 296 -6.35 16.52 10.56
CA GLY A 296 -5.01 16.98 10.23
C GLY A 296 -4.00 16.64 11.34
N THR A 297 -4.28 15.63 12.19
CA THR A 297 -3.52 15.33 13.40
C THR A 297 -2.46 14.23 13.24
N GLY A 298 -2.39 13.55 12.09
CA GLY A 298 -1.39 12.51 11.83
C GLY A 298 -1.56 11.79 10.49
N LEU A 299 -0.48 11.17 10.00
CA LEU A 299 -0.56 10.22 8.88
C LEU A 299 -1.37 8.98 9.29
N LEU A 300 -2.18 8.48 8.36
CA LEU A 300 -2.87 7.20 8.48
C LEU A 300 -1.94 6.02 8.14
N ASP A 301 -0.95 6.27 7.26
CA ASP A 301 0.05 5.31 6.81
C ASP A 301 1.33 5.40 7.64
N LEU A 302 1.37 4.62 8.72
CA LEU A 302 2.46 4.64 9.70
C LEU A 302 3.78 4.10 9.13
N GLU A 303 3.70 3.15 8.20
CA GLU A 303 4.87 2.55 7.56
C GLU A 303 5.53 3.55 6.59
N LEU A 304 4.72 4.32 5.85
CA LEU A 304 5.23 5.43 5.04
C LEU A 304 5.84 6.55 5.90
N GLU A 305 5.18 6.92 7.02
CA GLU A 305 5.73 7.92 7.95
C GLU A 305 7.10 7.49 8.50
N GLU A 306 7.28 6.20 8.77
CA GLU A 306 8.58 5.63 9.16
C GLU A 306 9.63 5.72 8.06
N VAL A 307 9.27 5.39 6.83
CA VAL A 307 10.17 5.53 5.67
C VAL A 307 10.65 6.97 5.53
N LEU A 308 9.75 7.94 5.60
CA LEU A 308 10.10 9.37 5.54
C LEU A 308 11.01 9.78 6.70
N GLU A 309 10.73 9.31 7.93
CA GLU A 309 11.58 9.57 9.09
C GLU A 309 13.00 9.04 8.90
N ARG A 310 13.16 7.84 8.37
CA ARG A 310 14.47 7.26 8.15
C ARG A 310 15.23 7.97 7.03
N ILE A 311 14.58 8.27 5.90
CA ILE A 311 15.19 9.06 4.80
C ILE A 311 15.68 10.40 5.32
N SER A 312 14.91 11.08 6.17
CA SER A 312 15.29 12.38 6.73
C SER A 312 16.56 12.35 7.60
N ARG A 313 16.98 11.17 8.07
CA ARG A 313 18.15 10.95 8.92
C ARG A 313 19.31 10.28 8.18
N LEU A 314 19.11 9.88 6.92
CA LEU A 314 20.18 9.26 6.14
C LEU A 314 21.30 10.29 5.90
N PRO A 315 22.58 9.91 6.10
CA PRO A 315 23.70 10.71 5.60
C PRO A 315 23.65 10.82 4.06
N SER A 316 24.41 11.74 3.47
CA SER A 316 24.36 12.12 2.04
C SER A 316 23.95 10.98 1.09
N HIS A 317 22.84 11.17 0.37
CA HIS A 317 22.21 10.16 -0.47
C HIS A 317 21.55 10.78 -1.71
N ARG A 318 21.42 9.98 -2.79
CA ARG A 318 20.88 10.46 -4.07
C ARG A 318 19.37 10.34 -4.21
N LEU A 319 18.72 9.47 -3.41
CA LEU A 319 17.26 9.38 -3.37
C LEU A 319 16.63 10.74 -2.98
N LYS A 320 15.70 11.25 -3.79
CA LYS A 320 14.87 12.41 -3.46
C LYS A 320 13.42 11.99 -3.29
N VAL A 321 12.79 12.42 -2.20
CA VAL A 321 11.34 12.27 -2.02
C VAL A 321 10.67 13.62 -2.11
N VAL A 322 9.82 13.81 -3.13
CA VAL A 322 9.04 15.02 -3.37
C VAL A 322 7.60 14.78 -2.93
N VAL A 323 7.20 15.40 -1.82
CA VAL A 323 5.83 15.36 -1.30
C VAL A 323 5.07 16.58 -1.82
N VAL A 324 3.97 16.39 -2.53
CA VAL A 324 3.11 17.48 -3.01
C VAL A 324 1.80 17.48 -2.25
N THR A 325 1.46 18.61 -1.61
CA THR A 325 0.27 18.69 -0.74
C THR A 325 -0.39 20.07 -0.73
N ARG A 326 -1.67 20.12 -0.35
CA ARG A 326 -2.39 21.39 -0.13
C ARG A 326 -1.99 22.07 1.18
N GLU A 327 -1.88 21.30 2.24
CA GLU A 327 -1.56 21.77 3.59
C GLU A 327 -0.48 20.88 4.21
N LEU A 328 0.37 21.46 5.06
CA LEU A 328 1.40 20.68 5.73
C LEU A 328 0.75 19.69 6.70
N PRO A 329 1.07 18.38 6.62
CA PRO A 329 0.59 17.41 7.59
C PRO A 329 1.11 17.75 8.98
N ARG A 330 0.38 17.41 10.05
CA ARG A 330 0.96 17.41 11.40
C ARG A 330 1.52 16.01 11.68
N PRO A 331 2.82 15.86 11.96
CA PRO A 331 3.39 14.57 12.34
C PRO A 331 2.79 14.09 13.66
N ARG A 332 2.68 12.76 13.83
CA ARG A 332 2.36 12.18 15.15
C ARG A 332 3.55 12.30 16.10
N ASP A 333 3.27 12.22 17.41
CA ASP A 333 4.23 12.38 18.51
C ASP A 333 5.64 11.87 18.17
N ARG A 334 6.61 12.81 18.10
CA ARG A 334 8.07 12.62 17.91
C ARG A 334 8.58 12.32 16.49
N SER A 335 7.75 12.40 15.45
CA SER A 335 8.28 12.41 14.08
C SER A 335 8.82 13.78 13.69
N ASN A 336 10.04 13.82 13.16
CA ASN A 336 10.79 15.01 12.80
C ASN A 336 11.06 15.13 11.30
N TRP A 337 10.63 14.18 10.47
CA TRP A 337 10.89 14.21 9.02
C TRP A 337 10.42 15.51 8.36
N LEU A 338 9.27 16.05 8.79
CA LEU A 338 8.73 17.30 8.26
C LEU A 338 9.55 18.53 8.67
N LEU A 339 10.16 18.49 9.86
CA LEU A 339 11.09 19.52 10.34
C LEU A 339 12.42 19.47 9.57
N ALA A 340 12.87 18.26 9.22
CA ALA A 340 14.08 18.03 8.44
C ALA A 340 13.89 18.32 6.93
N ALA A 341 12.65 18.24 6.43
CA ALA A 341 12.35 18.46 5.02
C ALA A 341 12.57 19.91 4.58
N ARG A 342 12.89 20.08 3.29
CA ARG A 342 12.89 21.40 2.63
C ARG A 342 11.49 21.75 2.15
N HIS A 343 11.13 23.03 2.24
CA HIS A 343 9.79 23.51 1.94
C HIS A 343 9.84 24.45 0.75
N VAL A 344 9.12 24.08 -0.31
CA VAL A 344 8.86 24.94 -1.48
C VAL A 344 7.40 25.37 -1.39
N ARG A 345 7.16 26.65 -1.15
CA ARG A 345 5.81 27.23 -1.07
C ARG A 345 5.41 27.90 -2.37
N VAL A 346 4.23 27.55 -2.87
CA VAL A 346 3.61 28.13 -4.06
C VAL A 346 2.35 28.88 -3.62
N ASP A 347 2.52 30.11 -3.16
CA ASP A 347 1.46 30.90 -2.54
C ASP A 347 0.71 31.80 -3.54
N ASN A 348 1.42 32.28 -4.57
CA ASN A 348 0.87 33.18 -5.59
C ASN A 348 0.56 32.42 -6.87
N GLY A 349 -0.40 32.90 -7.65
CA GLY A 349 -0.64 32.43 -9.03
C GLY A 349 0.40 32.95 -10.02
N LEU A 350 0.20 32.64 -11.29
CA LEU A 350 1.04 33.13 -12.38
C LEU A 350 0.93 34.65 -12.54
N ASP A 351 2.03 35.28 -12.92
CA ASP A 351 2.02 36.67 -13.40
C ASP A 351 1.34 36.76 -14.79
N PRO A 352 0.88 37.96 -15.22
CA PRO A 352 0.17 38.13 -16.48
C PRO A 352 0.90 37.61 -17.73
N GLU A 353 2.23 37.75 -17.80
CA GLU A 353 3.02 37.32 -18.95
C GLU A 353 3.04 35.79 -19.03
N SER A 354 3.37 35.15 -17.90
CA SER A 354 3.36 33.70 -17.74
C SER A 354 1.97 33.10 -17.98
N PHE A 355 0.92 33.75 -17.48
CA PHE A 355 -0.48 33.35 -17.68
C PHE A 355 -0.90 33.45 -19.14
N GLY A 356 -0.48 34.50 -19.85
CA GLY A 356 -0.70 34.65 -21.28
C GLY A 356 -0.07 33.52 -22.09
N ARG A 357 1.17 33.12 -21.76
CA ARG A 357 1.83 31.97 -22.40
C ARG A 357 1.09 30.66 -22.14
N LEU A 358 0.61 30.44 -20.91
CA LEU A 358 -0.21 29.28 -20.58
C LEU A 358 -1.47 29.22 -21.47
N LEU A 359 -2.17 30.35 -21.65
CA LEU A 359 -3.34 30.42 -22.52
C LEU A 359 -2.99 30.13 -23.98
N GLN A 360 -1.86 30.62 -24.48
CA GLN A 360 -1.39 30.34 -25.84
C GLN A 360 -1.05 28.85 -26.04
N ASP A 361 -0.40 28.22 -25.05
CA ASP A 361 -0.05 26.80 -25.12
C ASP A 361 -1.28 25.89 -25.09
N LEU A 362 -2.30 26.29 -24.32
CA LEU A 362 -3.63 25.67 -24.31
C LEU A 362 -4.30 25.86 -25.68
N ASP A 363 -4.37 27.09 -26.15
CA ASP A 363 -5.12 27.52 -27.33
C ASP A 363 -4.26 27.59 -28.60
N ARG A 364 -3.76 26.43 -29.03
CA ARG A 364 -2.92 26.32 -30.26
C ARG A 364 -3.61 26.76 -31.55
N ARG A 365 -4.94 26.89 -31.55
CA ARG A 365 -5.72 27.37 -32.70
C ARG A 365 -6.01 28.87 -32.64
N SER A 366 -5.69 29.51 -31.52
CA SER A 366 -5.99 30.93 -31.25
C SER A 366 -7.49 31.24 -31.32
N ASP A 367 -8.33 30.28 -30.91
CA ASP A 367 -9.78 30.40 -30.88
C ASP A 367 -10.24 31.22 -29.65
N LEU A 368 -9.64 30.96 -28.47
CA LEU A 368 -9.90 31.68 -27.21
C LEU A 368 -9.14 33.01 -27.15
N VAL A 369 -7.87 33.01 -27.56
CA VAL A 369 -7.00 34.21 -27.54
C VAL A 369 -6.55 34.51 -28.98
N PRO A 370 -7.37 35.26 -29.76
CA PRO A 370 -6.99 35.68 -31.10
C PRO A 370 -5.68 36.47 -31.11
N PRO A 371 -4.88 36.44 -32.20
CA PRO A 371 -3.59 37.15 -32.29
C PRO A 371 -3.68 38.67 -32.06
N THR A 372 -4.87 39.26 -32.21
CA THR A 372 -5.14 40.69 -32.01
C THR A 372 -5.51 41.06 -30.56
N THR A 373 -5.48 40.10 -29.63
CA THR A 373 -5.89 40.31 -28.24
C THR A 373 -4.93 41.27 -27.52
N PRO A 374 -5.40 42.35 -26.89
CA PRO A 374 -4.55 43.26 -26.13
C PRO A 374 -3.98 42.60 -24.86
N ASP A 375 -2.72 42.87 -24.53
CA ASP A 375 -2.07 42.38 -23.30
C ASP A 375 -2.82 42.80 -22.03
N THR A 376 -3.51 43.94 -22.05
CA THR A 376 -4.35 44.42 -20.93
C THR A 376 -5.48 43.44 -20.62
N LEU A 377 -6.09 42.84 -21.65
CA LEU A 377 -7.19 41.89 -21.47
C LEU A 377 -6.68 40.55 -20.90
N ILE A 378 -5.47 40.15 -21.27
CA ILE A 378 -4.78 38.99 -20.67
C ILE A 378 -4.46 39.26 -19.20
N ALA A 379 -4.02 40.48 -18.87
CA ALA A 379 -3.78 40.89 -17.49
C ALA A 379 -5.06 40.91 -16.64
N ASP A 380 -6.19 41.36 -17.21
CA ASP A 380 -7.49 41.31 -16.54
C ASP A 380 -7.97 39.88 -16.32
N ALA A 381 -7.86 39.00 -17.33
CA ALA A 381 -8.15 37.58 -17.18
C ALA A 381 -7.28 36.93 -16.08
N CYS A 382 -5.98 37.24 -16.06
CA CYS A 382 -5.06 36.76 -15.04
C CYS A 382 -5.47 37.23 -13.64
N ARG A 383 -5.85 38.49 -13.48
CA ARG A 383 -6.33 39.06 -12.21
C ARG A 383 -7.61 38.37 -11.73
N LEU A 384 -8.61 38.23 -12.61
CA LEU A 384 -9.91 37.65 -12.29
C LEU A 384 -9.80 36.15 -11.94
N LEU A 385 -8.95 35.41 -12.64
CA LEU A 385 -8.69 33.99 -12.39
C LEU A 385 -7.59 33.74 -11.34
N HIS A 386 -7.12 34.81 -10.67
CA HIS A 386 -6.06 34.80 -9.67
C HIS A 386 -4.77 34.10 -10.15
N GLY A 387 -4.48 34.17 -11.45
CA GLY A 387 -3.34 33.51 -12.09
C GLY A 387 -3.32 31.99 -11.91
N ARG A 388 -4.46 31.34 -11.60
CA ARG A 388 -4.51 29.90 -11.31
C ARG A 388 -4.54 29.07 -12.60
N PRO A 389 -3.53 28.23 -12.87
CA PRO A 389 -3.49 27.43 -14.09
C PRO A 389 -4.72 26.54 -14.30
N ARG A 390 -5.22 25.90 -13.23
CA ARG A 390 -6.39 25.01 -13.32
C ARG A 390 -7.67 25.73 -13.77
N LEU A 391 -7.84 27.01 -13.41
CA LEU A 391 -8.99 27.79 -13.86
C LEU A 391 -8.87 28.19 -15.33
N ALA A 392 -7.66 28.49 -15.81
CA ALA A 392 -7.40 28.75 -17.22
C ALA A 392 -7.72 27.51 -18.09
N GLU A 393 -7.38 26.32 -17.61
CA GLU A 393 -7.72 25.05 -18.28
C GLU A 393 -9.24 24.88 -18.42
N PHE A 394 -10.02 25.18 -17.38
CA PHE A 394 -11.49 25.11 -17.44
C PHE A 394 -12.09 26.18 -18.37
N VAL A 395 -11.58 27.41 -18.34
CA VAL A 395 -11.97 28.47 -19.28
C VAL A 395 -11.74 28.01 -20.72
N TYR A 396 -10.57 27.45 -21.02
CA TYR A 396 -10.27 26.94 -22.36
C TYR A 396 -11.14 25.75 -22.74
N ALA A 397 -11.37 24.82 -21.81
CA ALA A 397 -12.23 23.67 -22.05
C ALA A 397 -13.67 24.09 -22.36
N ARG A 398 -14.21 25.09 -21.64
CA ARG A 398 -15.50 25.74 -21.92
C ARG A 398 -15.52 26.39 -23.30
N ALA A 399 -14.60 27.34 -23.54
CA ALA A 399 -14.55 28.17 -24.75
C ALA A 399 -14.44 27.35 -26.04
N SER A 400 -13.74 26.21 -25.99
CA SER A 400 -13.64 25.31 -27.15
C SER A 400 -14.95 24.67 -27.61
N ARG A 401 -16.03 24.79 -26.81
CA ARG A 401 -17.37 24.30 -27.13
C ARG A 401 -18.35 25.43 -27.41
N SER A 402 -18.29 26.52 -26.65
CA SER A 402 -19.14 27.70 -26.83
C SER A 402 -18.65 28.64 -27.94
N PHE A 403 -17.40 28.47 -28.39
CA PHE A 403 -16.68 29.40 -29.27
C PHE A 403 -16.47 30.79 -28.64
N ASP A 404 -16.44 30.85 -27.31
CA ASP A 404 -16.20 32.09 -26.56
C ASP A 404 -14.75 32.56 -26.75
N THR A 405 -14.58 33.86 -26.92
CA THR A 405 -13.29 34.55 -26.88
C THR A 405 -12.95 34.96 -25.44
N ILE A 406 -11.67 35.21 -25.16
CA ILE A 406 -11.22 35.67 -23.84
C ILE A 406 -11.87 37.00 -23.43
N TYR A 407 -12.31 37.82 -24.39
CA TYR A 407 -13.06 39.04 -24.13
C TYR A 407 -14.42 38.77 -23.48
N GLU A 408 -15.18 37.81 -24.02
CA GLU A 408 -16.48 37.43 -23.49
C GLU A 408 -16.33 36.83 -22.09
N VAL A 409 -15.34 35.96 -21.90
CA VAL A 409 -15.02 35.37 -20.60
C VAL A 409 -14.67 36.45 -19.56
N VAL A 410 -13.79 37.40 -19.89
CA VAL A 410 -13.42 38.49 -18.96
C VAL A 410 -14.66 39.32 -18.60
N THR A 411 -15.47 39.70 -19.59
CA THR A 411 -16.68 40.51 -19.39
C THR A 411 -17.67 39.83 -18.45
N GLU A 412 -17.85 38.51 -18.56
CA GLU A 412 -18.68 37.74 -17.63
C GLU A 412 -18.09 37.72 -16.22
N LEU A 413 -16.78 37.43 -16.11
CA LEU A 413 -16.11 37.29 -14.81
C LEU A 413 -16.04 38.60 -14.02
N GLU A 414 -16.05 39.75 -14.67
CA GLU A 414 -16.13 41.06 -13.99
C GLU A 414 -17.43 41.25 -13.21
N ALA A 415 -18.50 40.56 -13.57
CA ALA A 415 -19.78 40.61 -12.88
C ALA A 415 -19.89 39.62 -11.70
N ILE A 416 -18.90 38.75 -11.52
CA ILE A 416 -18.89 37.69 -10.50
C ILE A 416 -18.06 38.13 -9.28
N ASP A 417 -18.53 37.75 -8.08
CA ASP A 417 -17.75 37.96 -6.86
C ASP A 417 -16.42 37.17 -6.91
N PRO A 418 -15.26 37.80 -6.61
CA PRO A 418 -13.97 37.13 -6.71
C PRO A 418 -13.85 35.83 -5.89
N SER A 419 -14.62 35.68 -4.79
CA SER A 419 -14.59 34.45 -3.99
C SER A 419 -15.29 33.28 -4.68
N GLY A 420 -16.23 33.55 -5.59
CA GLY A 420 -17.02 32.57 -6.34
C GLY A 420 -16.47 32.21 -7.73
N THR A 421 -15.44 32.91 -8.23
CA THR A 421 -14.90 32.73 -9.58
C THR A 421 -14.58 31.27 -9.91
N ALA A 422 -13.95 30.54 -8.99
CA ALA A 422 -13.54 29.16 -9.23
C ALA A 422 -14.73 28.19 -9.38
N GLU A 423 -15.81 28.42 -8.64
CA GLU A 423 -17.04 27.62 -8.74
C GLU A 423 -17.77 27.98 -10.04
N TYR A 424 -17.94 29.26 -10.33
CA TYR A 424 -18.56 29.72 -11.58
C TYR A 424 -17.86 29.17 -12.83
N VAL A 425 -16.53 29.32 -12.94
CA VAL A 425 -15.77 28.84 -14.10
C VAL A 425 -15.92 27.32 -14.29
N PHE A 426 -15.95 26.57 -13.18
CA PHE A 426 -16.14 25.13 -13.23
C PHE A 426 -17.56 24.77 -13.68
N ASP A 427 -18.58 25.40 -13.08
CA ASP A 427 -19.99 25.13 -13.38
C ASP A 427 -20.32 25.44 -14.85
N GLU A 428 -19.78 26.54 -15.38
CA GLU A 428 -19.90 26.92 -16.78
C GLU A 428 -19.18 25.95 -17.72
N PHE A 429 -18.00 25.44 -17.32
CA PHE A 429 -17.34 24.37 -18.07
C PHE A 429 -18.23 23.13 -18.18
N ILE A 430 -18.83 22.67 -17.08
CA ILE A 430 -19.71 21.50 -17.10
C ILE A 430 -20.98 21.78 -17.90
N ALA A 431 -21.54 22.98 -17.79
CA ALA A 431 -22.72 23.42 -18.54
C ALA A 431 -22.50 23.42 -20.06
N ALA A 432 -21.29 23.79 -20.51
CA ALA A 432 -20.90 23.81 -21.91
C ALA A 432 -20.66 22.41 -22.52
N LEU A 433 -20.57 21.35 -21.71
CA LEU A 433 -20.43 19.98 -22.21
C LEU A 433 -21.73 19.50 -22.87
N ASP A 434 -21.59 18.84 -24.03
CA ASP A 434 -22.71 18.10 -24.62
C ASP A 434 -23.21 16.98 -23.68
N GLY A 435 -24.45 16.54 -23.87
CA GLY A 435 -25.09 15.57 -22.97
C GLY A 435 -24.28 14.28 -22.77
N HIS A 436 -23.59 13.80 -23.82
CA HIS A 436 -22.81 12.55 -23.73
C HIS A 436 -21.48 12.78 -23.00
N ALA A 437 -20.77 13.87 -23.30
CA ALA A 437 -19.52 14.22 -22.62
C ALA A 437 -19.73 14.47 -21.12
N ARG A 438 -20.86 15.10 -20.78
CA ARG A 438 -21.28 15.30 -19.40
C ARG A 438 -21.55 13.98 -18.69
N ILE A 439 -22.33 13.08 -19.29
CA ILE A 439 -22.62 11.74 -18.73
C ILE A 439 -21.32 10.95 -18.47
N VAL A 440 -20.34 11.02 -19.38
CA VAL A 440 -19.03 10.36 -19.18
C VAL A 440 -18.28 10.93 -17.98
N LEU A 441 -18.29 12.25 -17.82
CA LEU A 441 -17.65 12.92 -16.70
C LEU A 441 -18.35 12.60 -15.36
N GLU A 442 -19.68 12.60 -15.37
CA GLU A 442 -20.51 12.25 -14.22
C GLU A 442 -20.29 10.78 -13.82
N ALA A 443 -20.21 9.85 -14.78
CA ALA A 443 -19.90 8.44 -14.53
C ALA A 443 -18.53 8.24 -13.89
N LEU A 444 -17.49 8.90 -14.42
CA LEU A 444 -16.13 8.86 -13.83
C LEU A 444 -16.09 9.42 -12.41
N ALA A 445 -16.84 10.50 -12.14
CA ALA A 445 -16.95 11.07 -10.81
C ALA A 445 -17.63 10.11 -9.82
N ALA A 446 -18.68 9.42 -10.25
CA ALA A 446 -19.38 8.43 -9.44
C ALA A 446 -18.51 7.20 -9.15
N LEU A 447 -17.80 6.68 -10.15
CA LEU A 447 -16.90 5.52 -10.01
C LEU A 447 -15.73 5.81 -9.06
N GLY A 448 -15.15 7.00 -9.12
CA GLY A 448 -14.19 7.46 -8.11
C GLY A 448 -12.91 6.64 -7.96
N THR A 449 -12.60 5.77 -8.92
CA THR A 449 -11.38 4.97 -9.03
C THR A 449 -11.00 4.87 -10.50
N PRO A 450 -9.72 4.67 -10.87
CA PRO A 450 -9.35 4.44 -12.26
C PRO A 450 -9.99 3.18 -12.82
N VAL A 451 -10.54 3.34 -14.01
CA VAL A 451 -11.33 2.30 -14.67
C VAL A 451 -11.05 2.27 -16.16
N ASP A 452 -11.22 1.10 -16.77
CA ASP A 452 -11.15 0.95 -18.21
C ASP A 452 -12.39 1.56 -18.92
N GLU A 453 -12.27 1.75 -20.24
CA GLU A 453 -13.38 2.24 -21.07
C GLU A 453 -14.64 1.38 -20.92
N ALA A 454 -14.50 0.06 -20.83
CA ALA A 454 -15.63 -0.87 -20.75
C ALA A 454 -16.45 -0.62 -19.49
N THR A 455 -15.81 -0.38 -18.35
CA THR A 455 -16.45 -0.06 -17.07
C THR A 455 -17.26 1.21 -17.16
N ILE A 456 -16.69 2.24 -17.80
CA ILE A 456 -17.39 3.51 -18.02
C ILE A 456 -18.62 3.27 -18.90
N GLY A 457 -18.47 2.50 -19.98
CA GLY A 457 -19.58 2.13 -20.86
C GLY A 457 -20.69 1.39 -20.12
N HIS A 458 -20.35 0.37 -19.33
CA HIS A 458 -21.31 -0.37 -18.51
C HIS A 458 -22.02 0.51 -17.48
N MET A 459 -21.27 1.39 -16.80
CA MET A 459 -21.83 2.36 -15.85
C MET A 459 -22.85 3.27 -16.52
N ILE A 460 -22.56 3.77 -17.73
CA ILE A 460 -23.47 4.64 -18.47
C ILE A 460 -24.73 3.88 -18.91
N VAL A 461 -24.58 2.65 -19.40
CA VAL A 461 -25.72 1.81 -19.80
C VAL A 461 -26.65 1.56 -18.62
N GLU A 462 -26.10 1.23 -17.45
CA GLU A 462 -26.92 0.92 -16.28
C GLU A 462 -27.56 2.16 -15.64
N ALA A 463 -26.82 3.27 -15.53
CA ALA A 463 -27.35 4.47 -14.88
C ALA A 463 -28.23 5.29 -15.83
N ALA A 464 -27.72 5.64 -17.01
CA ALA A 464 -28.39 6.56 -17.92
C ALA A 464 -29.37 5.87 -18.87
N THR A 465 -29.42 4.52 -18.90
CA THR A 465 -30.23 3.73 -19.85
C THR A 465 -29.98 4.11 -21.32
N ILE A 466 -28.81 4.69 -21.60
CA ILE A 466 -28.37 5.11 -22.93
C ILE A 466 -27.18 4.24 -23.34
N THR A 467 -27.20 3.75 -24.56
CA THR A 467 -26.06 3.04 -25.15
C THR A 467 -25.19 4.02 -25.92
N LEU A 468 -23.97 4.22 -25.44
CA LEU A 468 -22.92 4.92 -26.18
C LEU A 468 -22.09 3.91 -26.96
N GLU A 469 -22.00 4.07 -28.28
CA GLU A 469 -21.06 3.29 -29.08
C GLU A 469 -19.61 3.50 -28.58
N THR A 470 -18.84 2.42 -28.46
CA THR A 470 -17.44 2.41 -28.00
C THR A 470 -16.58 3.44 -28.74
N ARG A 471 -16.77 3.59 -30.06
CA ARG A 471 -16.04 4.58 -30.85
C ARG A 471 -16.34 6.03 -30.40
N ARG A 472 -17.60 6.31 -30.05
CA ARG A 472 -18.03 7.63 -29.59
C ARG A 472 -17.54 7.91 -28.18
N LEU A 473 -17.63 6.93 -27.27
CA LEU A 473 -17.07 7.02 -25.93
C LEU A 473 -15.56 7.32 -25.97
N ASN A 474 -14.80 6.57 -26.77
CA ASN A 474 -13.38 6.82 -26.97
C ASN A 474 -13.04 8.20 -27.54
N ASN A 475 -13.89 8.75 -28.44
CA ASN A 475 -13.70 10.11 -28.94
C ASN A 475 -13.92 11.15 -27.83
N ILE A 476 -14.93 10.96 -26.98
CA ILE A 476 -15.22 11.82 -25.84
C ILE A 476 -14.09 11.77 -24.82
N LEU A 477 -13.64 10.57 -24.44
CA LEU A 477 -12.53 10.39 -23.49
C LEU A 477 -11.24 11.03 -24.01
N ARG A 478 -10.89 10.81 -25.28
CA ARG A 478 -9.73 11.48 -25.90
C ARG A 478 -9.85 12.99 -25.88
N TRP A 479 -11.05 13.52 -26.14
CA TRP A 479 -11.30 14.96 -26.08
C TRP A 479 -11.13 15.50 -24.65
N LEU A 480 -11.76 14.87 -23.65
CA LEU A 480 -11.66 15.26 -22.24
C LEU A 480 -10.21 15.18 -21.71
N VAL A 481 -9.48 14.13 -22.09
CA VAL A 481 -8.06 13.97 -21.74
C VAL A 481 -7.22 15.07 -22.39
N SER A 482 -7.46 15.40 -23.66
CA SER A 482 -6.72 16.47 -24.35
C SER A 482 -6.90 17.86 -23.74
N ARG A 483 -7.94 18.05 -22.92
CA ARG A 483 -8.27 19.30 -22.24
C ARG A 483 -8.05 19.23 -20.73
N ASN A 484 -7.32 18.23 -20.24
CA ASN A 484 -7.02 18.01 -18.83
C ASN A 484 -8.26 17.89 -17.92
N ALA A 485 -9.44 17.63 -18.50
CA ALA A 485 -10.67 17.42 -17.74
C ALA A 485 -10.72 16.00 -17.14
N VAL A 486 -10.10 15.02 -17.82
CA VAL A 486 -9.97 13.63 -17.38
C VAL A 486 -8.49 13.23 -17.40
N SER A 487 -8.05 12.49 -16.40
CA SER A 487 -6.70 11.92 -16.31
C SER A 487 -6.67 10.49 -16.81
N THR A 488 -5.53 10.05 -17.34
CA THR A 488 -5.30 8.67 -17.78
C THR A 488 -3.97 8.13 -17.23
N ALA A 489 -3.95 6.86 -16.83
CA ALA A 489 -2.74 6.14 -16.43
C ALA A 489 -2.87 4.67 -16.83
N ALA A 490 -1.90 4.12 -17.57
CA ALA A 490 -1.91 2.73 -18.06
C ALA A 490 -3.22 2.33 -18.79
N GLY A 491 -3.83 3.27 -19.53
CA GLY A 491 -5.10 3.04 -20.23
C GLY A 491 -6.36 3.12 -19.35
N LEU A 492 -6.22 3.40 -18.04
CA LEU A 492 -7.33 3.62 -17.12
C LEU A 492 -7.63 5.12 -17.00
N PHE A 493 -8.92 5.46 -16.98
CA PHE A 493 -9.41 6.83 -16.91
C PHE A 493 -9.92 7.16 -15.49
N TYR A 494 -9.64 8.37 -15.02
CA TYR A 494 -10.11 8.84 -13.72
C TYR A 494 -10.20 10.37 -13.65
N LEU A 495 -10.91 10.86 -12.65
CA LEU A 495 -10.89 12.26 -12.26
C LEU A 495 -9.95 12.48 -11.08
N GLN A 496 -9.23 13.59 -11.09
CA GLN A 496 -8.53 14.06 -9.90
C GLN A 496 -9.55 14.28 -8.79
N GLU A 497 -9.22 13.90 -7.55
CA GLU A 497 -10.19 13.85 -6.45
C GLU A 497 -10.87 15.21 -6.22
N ALA A 498 -10.14 16.32 -6.39
CA ALA A 498 -10.72 17.65 -6.25
C ALA A 498 -11.82 17.94 -7.29
N ASP A 499 -11.59 17.60 -8.56
CA ASP A 499 -12.56 17.81 -9.62
C ASP A 499 -13.71 16.82 -9.53
N ARG A 500 -13.43 15.57 -9.15
CA ARG A 500 -14.47 14.60 -8.80
C ARG A 500 -15.44 15.17 -7.75
N GLN A 501 -14.92 15.74 -6.66
CA GLN A 501 -15.77 16.33 -5.62
C GLN A 501 -16.58 17.53 -6.14
N ARG A 502 -16.04 18.34 -7.06
CA ARG A 502 -16.81 19.41 -7.72
C ARG A 502 -17.91 18.86 -8.61
N VAL A 503 -17.63 17.87 -9.46
CA VAL A 503 -18.66 17.21 -10.31
C VAL A 503 -19.78 16.63 -9.43
N LEU A 504 -19.43 15.93 -8.35
CA LEU A 504 -20.43 15.38 -7.41
C LEU A 504 -21.24 16.47 -6.70
N ARG A 505 -20.70 17.66 -6.46
CA ARG A 505 -21.50 18.78 -5.90
C ARG A 505 -22.43 19.41 -6.94
N TRP A 506 -21.99 19.45 -8.20
CA TRP A 506 -22.74 20.04 -9.31
C TRP A 506 -23.92 19.16 -9.78
N MET A 507 -23.82 17.84 -9.66
CA MET A 507 -24.90 16.92 -10.02
C MET A 507 -26.20 17.23 -9.26
N PRO A 508 -27.37 17.09 -9.91
CA PRO A 508 -28.66 17.22 -9.25
C PRO A 508 -28.81 16.13 -8.19
N LEU A 509 -29.57 16.40 -7.12
CA LEU A 509 -29.82 15.40 -6.08
C LEU A 509 -30.75 14.29 -6.56
N GLU A 510 -31.78 14.67 -7.34
CA GLU A 510 -32.86 13.80 -7.81
C GLU A 510 -32.76 13.56 -9.33
N ASP A 511 -33.39 12.49 -9.78
CA ASP A 511 -33.56 12.18 -11.20
C ASP A 511 -34.55 13.15 -11.86
N ASP A 512 -34.27 13.52 -13.10
CA ASP A 512 -35.16 14.31 -13.96
C ASP A 512 -35.48 13.49 -15.22
N ASP A 513 -36.54 12.69 -15.13
CA ASP A 513 -37.06 11.85 -16.21
C ASP A 513 -37.93 12.65 -17.22
N THR A 514 -38.13 13.95 -17.01
CA THR A 514 -39.02 14.78 -17.85
C THR A 514 -38.36 15.31 -19.13
N ARG A 515 -37.05 15.08 -19.28
CA ARG A 515 -36.24 15.51 -20.44
C ARG A 515 -36.22 14.44 -21.54
N ASP A 516 -36.04 14.87 -22.80
CA ASP A 516 -35.82 13.97 -23.95
C ASP A 516 -34.68 12.98 -23.73
N THR A 517 -33.68 13.36 -22.93
CA THR A 517 -32.69 12.45 -22.34
C THR A 517 -32.78 12.54 -20.82
N PRO A 518 -33.24 11.48 -20.13
CA PRO A 518 -33.34 11.43 -18.67
C PRO A 518 -32.02 11.80 -18.01
N ARG A 519 -32.06 12.70 -17.03
CA ARG A 519 -30.87 13.11 -16.27
C ARG A 519 -30.92 12.46 -14.90
N ARG A 520 -30.01 11.51 -14.65
CA ARG A 520 -29.91 10.86 -13.34
C ARG A 520 -29.34 11.79 -12.29
N GLY A 521 -29.90 11.71 -11.10
CA GLY A 521 -29.42 12.34 -9.89
C GLY A 521 -28.15 11.69 -9.37
N ARG A 522 -27.47 12.42 -8.50
CA ARG A 522 -26.23 12.01 -7.84
C ARG A 522 -26.40 10.71 -7.07
N TRP A 523 -27.53 10.54 -6.40
CA TRP A 523 -27.82 9.33 -5.64
C TRP A 523 -27.80 8.10 -6.56
N THR A 524 -28.57 8.13 -7.65
CA THR A 524 -28.67 7.05 -8.63
C THR A 524 -27.31 6.71 -9.25
N LEU A 525 -26.55 7.73 -9.65
CA LEU A 525 -25.21 7.50 -10.22
C LEU A 525 -24.26 6.86 -9.21
N LEU A 526 -24.26 7.30 -7.94
CA LEU A 526 -23.37 6.74 -6.92
C LEU A 526 -23.75 5.31 -6.53
N THR A 527 -25.06 5.00 -6.42
CA THR A 527 -25.51 3.64 -6.09
C THR A 527 -25.26 2.68 -7.26
N THR A 528 -25.51 3.08 -8.51
CA THR A 528 -25.16 2.28 -9.68
C THR A 528 -23.65 2.08 -9.81
N ALA A 529 -22.84 3.12 -9.61
CA ALA A 529 -21.39 2.99 -9.62
C ALA A 529 -20.92 1.99 -8.57
N ALA A 530 -21.52 2.03 -7.37
CA ALA A 530 -21.22 1.07 -6.33
C ALA A 530 -21.52 -0.37 -6.78
N ASP A 531 -22.64 -0.63 -7.45
CA ASP A 531 -23.01 -1.98 -7.93
C ASP A 531 -22.11 -2.49 -9.06
N VAL A 532 -21.76 -1.61 -10.00
CA VAL A 532 -20.85 -1.92 -11.12
C VAL A 532 -19.48 -2.31 -10.58
N LEU A 533 -18.93 -1.51 -9.66
CA LEU A 533 -17.63 -1.77 -9.04
C LEU A 533 -17.67 -3.02 -8.16
N TRP A 534 -18.75 -3.23 -7.40
CA TRP A 534 -18.88 -4.41 -6.52
C TRP A 534 -18.92 -5.73 -7.28
N ARG A 535 -19.54 -5.76 -8.47
CA ARG A 535 -19.57 -6.95 -9.34
C ARG A 535 -18.20 -7.32 -9.92
N ARG A 536 -17.27 -6.37 -9.97
CA ARG A 536 -15.88 -6.61 -10.40
C ARG A 536 -14.97 -7.08 -9.28
N ARG A 537 -15.50 -7.29 -8.05
CA ARG A 537 -14.70 -7.85 -6.96
C ARG A 537 -14.27 -9.29 -7.28
N PRO A 538 -13.02 -9.67 -6.99
CA PRO A 538 -12.58 -11.04 -7.16
C PRO A 538 -13.26 -11.96 -6.13
N GLU A 539 -13.69 -13.15 -6.57
CA GLU A 539 -14.29 -14.16 -5.68
C GLU A 539 -13.27 -14.70 -4.65
N ARG A 540 -11.98 -14.70 -5.02
CA ARG A 540 -10.87 -15.12 -4.18
C ARG A 540 -9.71 -14.15 -4.39
N PRO A 541 -9.58 -13.11 -3.54
CA PRO A 541 -8.55 -12.13 -3.77
C PRO A 541 -7.15 -12.71 -3.58
N GLY A 542 -6.19 -12.34 -4.44
CA GLY A 542 -4.78 -12.75 -4.35
C GLY A 542 -3.86 -11.71 -3.68
N GLY A 543 -4.29 -10.44 -3.59
CA GLY A 543 -3.50 -9.34 -3.02
C GLY A 543 -4.31 -8.09 -2.64
N ALA A 544 -3.62 -7.06 -2.13
CA ALA A 544 -4.26 -5.83 -1.63
C ALA A 544 -4.86 -4.94 -2.73
N ASP A 545 -4.26 -4.92 -3.92
CA ASP A 545 -4.71 -4.10 -5.05
C ASP A 545 -6.09 -4.56 -5.59
N GLU A 546 -6.46 -5.81 -5.32
CA GLU A 546 -7.76 -6.39 -5.69
C GLU A 546 -8.93 -5.82 -4.88
N PHE A 547 -8.67 -5.03 -3.83
CA PHE A 547 -9.69 -4.32 -3.05
C PHE A 547 -9.97 -2.89 -3.52
N ASP A 548 -9.27 -2.37 -4.54
CA ASP A 548 -9.49 -1.02 -5.06
C ASP A 548 -10.97 -0.81 -5.51
N HIS A 549 -11.54 -1.76 -6.26
CA HIS A 549 -12.94 -1.69 -6.70
C HIS A 549 -13.94 -1.86 -5.53
N PRO A 550 -13.82 -2.86 -4.63
CA PRO A 550 -14.65 -2.96 -3.42
C PRO A 550 -14.65 -1.70 -2.55
N ILE A 551 -13.47 -1.11 -2.29
CA ILE A 551 -13.33 0.08 -1.47
C ILE A 551 -13.95 1.29 -2.17
N ALA A 552 -13.75 1.43 -3.49
CA ALA A 552 -14.39 2.48 -4.28
C ALA A 552 -15.92 2.35 -4.26
N ALA A 553 -16.45 1.14 -4.36
CA ALA A 553 -17.88 0.87 -4.24
C ALA A 553 -18.45 1.28 -2.86
N ILE A 554 -17.75 0.94 -1.78
CA ILE A 554 -18.11 1.35 -0.41
C ILE A 554 -18.07 2.89 -0.30
N ASN A 555 -17.04 3.53 -0.83
CA ASN A 555 -16.91 4.99 -0.84
C ASN A 555 -18.05 5.66 -1.61
N ALA A 556 -18.52 5.07 -2.72
CA ALA A 556 -19.65 5.56 -3.49
C ALA A 556 -20.96 5.50 -2.67
N LEU A 557 -21.25 4.39 -1.99
CA LEU A 557 -22.42 4.28 -1.09
C LEU A 557 -22.37 5.28 0.07
N ILE A 558 -21.21 5.42 0.73
CA ILE A 558 -21.03 6.42 1.80
C ILE A 558 -21.29 7.84 1.27
N SER A 559 -20.95 8.10 0.02
CA SER A 559 -21.17 9.41 -0.62
C SER A 559 -22.63 9.59 -1.07
N ALA A 560 -23.34 8.51 -1.39
CA ALA A 560 -24.78 8.51 -1.67
C ALA A 560 -25.64 8.69 -0.41
N GLY A 561 -25.09 8.41 0.78
CA GLY A 561 -25.83 8.37 2.04
C GLY A 561 -26.37 6.99 2.41
N GLU A 562 -26.05 5.96 1.60
CA GLU A 562 -26.44 4.57 1.82
C GLU A 562 -25.51 3.88 2.82
N TYR A 563 -25.58 4.34 4.07
CA TYR A 563 -24.68 3.90 5.14
C TYR A 563 -24.89 2.44 5.54
N GLU A 564 -26.13 1.97 5.53
CA GLU A 564 -26.45 0.58 5.87
C GLU A 564 -25.90 -0.40 4.81
N ASP A 565 -26.04 -0.08 3.53
CA ASP A 565 -25.49 -0.93 2.46
C ASP A 565 -23.97 -0.85 2.39
N ALA A 566 -23.38 0.31 2.69
CA ALA A 566 -21.94 0.43 2.86
C ALA A 566 -21.42 -0.47 3.99
N ALA A 567 -22.13 -0.53 5.12
CA ALA A 567 -21.77 -1.39 6.24
C ALA A 567 -21.86 -2.88 5.88
N LYS A 568 -22.92 -3.32 5.17
CA LYS A 568 -23.05 -4.70 4.69
C LYS A 568 -21.86 -5.12 3.82
N ARG A 569 -21.48 -4.26 2.88
CA ARG A 569 -20.33 -4.51 1.98
C ARG A 569 -19.02 -4.55 2.74
N ILE A 570 -18.83 -3.66 3.70
CA ILE A 570 -17.68 -3.71 4.61
C ILE A 570 -17.60 -5.09 5.28
N ASP A 571 -18.68 -5.58 5.87
CA ASP A 571 -18.69 -6.87 6.59
C ASP A 571 -18.42 -8.08 5.67
N GLU A 572 -18.81 -7.99 4.38
CA GLU A 572 -18.50 -9.04 3.38
C GLU A 572 -16.99 -9.20 3.17
N ILE A 573 -16.25 -8.11 3.03
CA ILE A 573 -14.79 -8.14 2.76
C ILE A 573 -13.94 -8.15 4.03
N ASP A 574 -14.45 -7.64 5.15
CA ASP A 574 -13.70 -7.52 6.40
C ASP A 574 -13.26 -8.90 6.92
N ARG A 575 -14.08 -9.94 6.76
CA ARG A 575 -13.69 -11.32 7.12
C ARG A 575 -12.45 -11.82 6.37
N HIS A 576 -12.26 -11.39 5.12
CA HIS A 576 -11.06 -11.72 4.34
C HIS A 576 -9.86 -10.91 4.83
N LEU A 577 -10.07 -9.62 5.10
CA LEU A 577 -9.02 -8.73 5.58
C LEU A 577 -8.53 -9.10 6.98
N VAL A 578 -9.42 -9.48 7.91
CA VAL A 578 -9.07 -9.99 9.23
C VAL A 578 -8.16 -11.21 9.13
N ARG A 579 -8.49 -12.16 8.23
CA ARG A 579 -7.65 -13.35 8.00
C ARG A 579 -6.24 -13.00 7.52
N TRP A 580 -6.12 -11.92 6.74
CA TRP A 580 -4.84 -11.42 6.24
C TRP A 580 -4.18 -10.37 7.14
N SER A 581 -4.79 -10.06 8.30
CA SER A 581 -4.32 -8.97 9.18
C SER A 581 -4.22 -7.62 8.45
N ARG A 582 -5.17 -7.33 7.56
CA ARG A 582 -5.26 -6.12 6.72
C ARG A 582 -6.54 -5.29 6.99
N SER A 583 -7.18 -5.48 8.14
CA SER A 583 -8.41 -4.77 8.54
C SER A 583 -8.24 -3.23 8.55
N SER A 584 -7.01 -2.75 8.68
CA SER A 584 -6.65 -1.32 8.59
C SER A 584 -7.05 -0.66 7.27
N LEU A 585 -7.17 -1.42 6.17
CA LEU A 585 -7.62 -0.90 4.87
C LEU A 585 -9.05 -0.31 4.92
N LEU A 586 -9.89 -0.76 5.85
CA LEU A 586 -11.27 -0.28 6.00
C LEU A 586 -11.42 0.80 7.08
N LEU A 587 -10.34 1.17 7.77
CA LEU A 587 -10.40 2.09 8.90
C LEU A 587 -11.04 3.43 8.50
N GLN A 588 -10.67 3.98 7.34
CA GLN A 588 -11.20 5.26 6.89
C GLN A 588 -12.72 5.17 6.62
N GLN A 589 -13.17 4.11 5.94
CA GLN A 589 -14.58 3.88 5.61
C GLN A 589 -15.41 3.69 6.88
N ARG A 590 -14.92 2.85 7.81
CA ARG A 590 -15.57 2.62 9.10
C ARG A 590 -15.67 3.91 9.92
N LEU A 591 -14.62 4.75 9.95
CA LEU A 591 -14.65 6.07 10.59
C LEU A 591 -15.66 7.04 9.93
N ARG A 592 -15.88 6.91 8.61
CA ARG A 592 -16.88 7.72 7.88
C ARG A 592 -18.32 7.32 8.19
N LEU A 593 -18.57 6.08 8.59
CA LEU A 593 -19.89 5.57 8.96
C LEU A 593 -20.30 5.94 10.40
N ARG A 594 -19.33 6.24 11.26
CA ARG A 594 -19.61 6.57 12.68
C ARG A 594 -20.56 7.75 12.82
N GLY A 595 -21.62 7.54 13.60
CA GLY A 595 -22.67 8.49 13.90
C GLY A 595 -23.70 8.63 12.78
N ARG A 596 -23.65 7.76 11.77
CA ARG A 596 -24.50 7.83 10.57
C ARG A 596 -25.26 6.53 10.30
N LEU A 597 -24.97 5.45 11.02
CA LEU A 597 -25.68 4.20 10.85
C LEU A 597 -27.07 4.27 11.52
N PRO A 598 -28.13 3.78 10.84
CA PRO A 598 -29.51 3.99 11.28
C PRO A 598 -29.89 3.18 12.53
N ARG A 599 -29.09 2.18 12.91
CA ARG A 599 -29.37 1.26 14.02
C ARG A 599 -28.19 1.23 14.98
N ASP A 600 -28.48 1.29 16.28
CA ASP A 600 -27.48 1.14 17.35
C ASP A 600 -26.65 -0.13 17.17
N PHE A 601 -27.26 -1.22 16.69
CA PHE A 601 -26.56 -2.47 16.39
C PHE A 601 -25.46 -2.31 15.33
N LEU A 602 -25.75 -1.63 14.21
CA LEU A 602 -24.76 -1.42 13.15
C LEU A 602 -23.66 -0.47 13.63
N GLU A 603 -24.03 0.58 14.35
CA GLU A 603 -23.09 1.53 14.95
C GLU A 603 -22.17 0.83 15.96
N PHE A 604 -22.73 -0.07 16.77
CA PHE A 604 -22.01 -0.91 17.72
C PHE A 604 -20.98 -1.82 17.02
N VAL A 605 -21.40 -2.55 15.98
CA VAL A 605 -20.52 -3.45 15.23
C VAL A 605 -19.38 -2.66 14.59
N ASN A 606 -19.69 -1.52 13.99
CA ASN A 606 -18.69 -0.65 13.38
C ASN A 606 -17.71 -0.05 14.40
N ASP A 607 -18.18 0.46 15.54
CA ASP A 607 -17.31 0.98 16.59
C ASP A 607 -16.43 -0.12 17.20
N THR A 608 -16.96 -1.33 17.36
CA THR A 608 -16.18 -2.48 17.85
C THR A 608 -15.04 -2.82 16.89
N ALA A 609 -15.32 -2.93 15.59
CA ALA A 609 -14.30 -3.17 14.56
C ALA A 609 -13.25 -2.04 14.49
N VAL A 610 -13.64 -0.77 14.60
CA VAL A 610 -12.69 0.35 14.70
C VAL A 610 -11.82 0.23 15.94
N GLY A 611 -12.42 -0.15 17.08
CA GLY A 611 -11.71 -0.41 18.32
C GLY A 611 -10.67 -1.51 18.17
N GLU A 612 -11.03 -2.63 17.53
CA GLU A 612 -10.14 -3.76 17.23
C GLU A 612 -8.99 -3.35 16.30
N ILE A 613 -9.29 -2.64 15.20
CA ILE A 613 -8.25 -2.11 14.29
C ILE A 613 -7.28 -1.20 15.07
N TYR A 614 -7.77 -0.37 15.99
CA TYR A 614 -6.90 0.44 16.84
C TYR A 614 -6.09 -0.40 17.85
N LEU A 615 -6.65 -1.49 18.40
CA LEU A 615 -5.89 -2.43 19.24
C LEU A 615 -4.76 -3.11 18.46
N GLU A 616 -5.04 -3.57 17.24
CA GLU A 616 -4.07 -4.21 16.33
C GLU A 616 -2.94 -3.26 15.95
N ASN A 617 -3.27 -2.01 15.63
CA ASN A 617 -2.29 -0.96 15.26
C ASN A 617 -1.61 -0.31 16.47
N GLY A 618 -1.88 -0.76 17.69
CA GLY A 618 -1.23 -0.25 18.89
C GLY A 618 -1.71 1.13 19.37
N LEU A 619 -2.86 1.61 18.89
CA LEU A 619 -3.51 2.87 19.25
C LEU A 619 -4.51 2.66 20.39
N TYR A 620 -4.01 2.21 21.55
CA TYR A 620 -4.87 1.68 22.61
C TYR A 620 -5.69 2.72 23.36
N ARG A 621 -5.26 3.99 23.39
CA ARG A 621 -6.04 5.07 24.01
C ARG A 621 -7.25 5.40 23.14
N GLU A 622 -7.04 5.48 21.84
CA GLU A 622 -8.05 5.62 20.81
C GLU A 622 -9.00 4.43 20.85
N ALA A 623 -8.48 3.21 20.87
CA ALA A 623 -9.27 1.99 21.04
C ALA A 623 -10.15 2.07 22.30
N LEU A 624 -9.59 2.45 23.45
CA LEU A 624 -10.35 2.59 24.70
C LEU A 624 -11.50 3.60 24.57
N MET A 625 -11.26 4.76 23.94
CA MET A 625 -12.31 5.76 23.74
C MET A 625 -13.45 5.22 22.86
N ILE A 626 -13.11 4.53 21.76
CA ILE A 626 -14.10 3.96 20.84
C ILE A 626 -14.88 2.83 21.51
N LEU A 627 -14.19 1.91 22.19
CA LEU A 627 -14.82 0.76 22.84
C LEU A 627 -15.71 1.16 24.03
N LEU A 628 -15.39 2.26 24.73
CA LEU A 628 -16.29 2.81 25.75
C LEU A 628 -17.60 3.32 25.14
N ARG A 629 -17.55 3.93 23.95
CA ARG A 629 -18.75 4.30 23.20
C ARG A 629 -19.51 3.06 22.73
N ALA A 630 -18.81 2.05 22.18
CA ALA A 630 -19.43 0.78 21.82
C ALA A 630 -20.18 0.16 23.00
N LYS A 631 -19.60 0.18 24.22
CA LYS A 631 -20.31 -0.28 25.43
C LYS A 631 -21.61 0.48 25.70
N THR A 632 -21.63 1.81 25.52
CA THR A 632 -22.86 2.56 25.73
C THR A 632 -23.96 2.18 24.74
N LEU A 633 -23.59 1.85 23.50
CA LEU A 633 -24.51 1.34 22.48
C LEU A 633 -24.96 -0.10 22.80
N ALA A 634 -24.07 -0.94 23.33
CA ALA A 634 -24.40 -2.30 23.72
C ALA A 634 -25.51 -2.38 24.78
N ALA A 635 -25.67 -1.35 25.62
CA ALA A 635 -26.70 -1.33 26.66
C ALA A 635 -28.14 -1.35 26.10
N SER A 636 -28.36 -0.91 24.86
CA SER A 636 -29.67 -0.98 24.18
C SER A 636 -29.84 -2.23 23.33
N ILE A 637 -28.83 -3.11 23.24
CA ILE A 637 -28.81 -4.29 22.38
C ILE A 637 -28.84 -5.55 23.25
N PRO A 638 -29.96 -6.32 23.27
CA PRO A 638 -30.01 -7.58 23.99
C PRO A 638 -29.22 -8.67 23.23
N SER A 639 -27.90 -8.65 23.39
CA SER A 639 -27.00 -9.68 22.87
C SER A 639 -25.85 -9.95 23.83
N GLU A 640 -25.85 -11.16 24.39
CA GLU A 640 -24.78 -11.63 25.27
C GLU A 640 -23.44 -11.76 24.52
N GLU A 641 -23.46 -12.16 23.24
CA GLU A 641 -22.27 -12.27 22.38
C GLU A 641 -21.56 -10.92 22.20
N LEU A 642 -22.34 -9.88 21.86
CA LEU A 642 -21.81 -8.53 21.70
C LEU A 642 -21.32 -7.95 23.04
N THR A 643 -22.03 -8.26 24.12
CA THR A 643 -21.63 -7.87 25.48
C THR A 643 -20.30 -8.52 25.85
N TRP A 644 -20.13 -9.80 25.57
CA TRP A 644 -18.89 -10.53 25.78
C TRP A 644 -17.73 -9.91 24.97
N ALA A 645 -17.90 -9.72 23.66
CA ALA A 645 -16.86 -9.19 22.78
C ALA A 645 -16.40 -7.79 23.22
N THR A 646 -17.36 -6.93 23.59
CA THR A 646 -17.06 -5.59 24.13
C THR A 646 -16.25 -5.66 25.41
N ASN A 647 -16.62 -6.56 26.33
CA ASN A 647 -15.92 -6.71 27.61
C ASN A 647 -14.49 -7.21 27.42
N VAL A 648 -14.26 -8.17 26.52
CA VAL A 648 -12.90 -8.65 26.19
C VAL A 648 -12.06 -7.57 25.53
N ASN A 649 -12.62 -6.83 24.57
CA ASN A 649 -11.92 -5.75 23.90
C ASN A 649 -11.60 -4.59 24.84
N LEU A 650 -12.53 -4.21 25.73
CA LEU A 650 -12.27 -3.22 26.79
C LEU A 650 -11.22 -3.70 27.79
N GLY A 651 -11.32 -4.95 28.24
CA GLY A 651 -10.32 -5.58 29.11
C GLY A 651 -8.94 -5.52 28.47
N THR A 652 -8.87 -5.83 27.17
CA THR A 652 -7.64 -5.74 26.37
C THR A 652 -7.14 -4.30 26.30
N ALA A 653 -7.97 -3.35 25.89
CA ALA A 653 -7.59 -1.93 25.83
C ALA A 653 -7.07 -1.41 27.19
N LEU A 654 -7.75 -1.73 28.29
CA LEU A 654 -7.39 -1.34 29.66
C LEU A 654 -6.09 -1.97 30.13
N MET A 655 -5.93 -3.27 29.93
CA MET A 655 -4.71 -4.00 30.27
C MET A 655 -3.52 -3.38 29.54
N ARG A 656 -3.74 -3.13 28.25
CA ARG A 656 -2.80 -2.46 27.38
C ARG A 656 -2.46 -1.06 27.91
N VAL A 657 -3.41 -0.18 28.24
CA VAL A 657 -3.10 1.17 28.79
C VAL A 657 -2.61 1.17 30.25
N GLY A 658 -2.36 0.02 30.86
CA GLY A 658 -1.77 -0.09 32.21
C GLY A 658 -2.78 -0.15 33.36
N ARG A 659 -4.09 -0.17 33.07
CA ARG A 659 -5.16 -0.25 34.07
C ARG A 659 -5.54 -1.71 34.36
N THR A 660 -4.59 -2.50 34.86
CA THR A 660 -4.73 -3.96 35.05
C THR A 660 -5.90 -4.34 35.96
N LYS A 661 -6.15 -3.58 37.04
CA LYS A 661 -7.26 -3.87 37.97
C LYS A 661 -8.62 -3.76 37.28
N ASP A 662 -8.79 -2.72 36.48
CA ASP A 662 -10.01 -2.52 35.72
C ASP A 662 -10.13 -3.61 34.65
N ALA A 663 -9.05 -3.90 33.93
CA ALA A 663 -9.02 -4.97 32.93
C ALA A 663 -9.46 -6.32 33.50
N LEU A 664 -8.97 -6.69 34.70
CA LEU A 664 -9.39 -7.92 35.37
C LEU A 664 -10.91 -7.96 35.60
N ALA A 665 -11.50 -6.86 36.08
CA ALA A 665 -12.94 -6.79 36.29
C ALA A 665 -13.74 -7.00 34.98
N TRP A 666 -13.25 -6.46 33.86
CA TRP A 666 -13.88 -6.66 32.55
C TRP A 666 -13.73 -8.08 32.02
N TYR A 667 -12.55 -8.68 32.15
CA TYR A 667 -12.37 -10.08 31.76
C TYR A 667 -13.19 -11.03 32.63
N GLN A 668 -13.38 -10.73 33.93
CA GLN A 668 -14.27 -11.50 34.79
C GLN A 668 -15.74 -11.38 34.37
N GLN A 669 -16.19 -10.17 33.98
CA GLN A 669 -17.52 -10.00 33.40
C GLN A 669 -17.67 -10.75 32.08
N ALA A 670 -16.67 -10.72 31.20
CA ALA A 670 -16.67 -11.51 29.98
C ALA A 670 -16.73 -13.02 30.29
N LEU A 671 -15.94 -13.52 31.24
CA LEU A 671 -15.96 -14.93 31.63
C LEU A 671 -17.33 -15.36 32.15
N ALA A 672 -17.97 -14.54 33.00
CA ALA A 672 -19.31 -14.84 33.51
C ALA A 672 -20.37 -14.97 32.39
N VAL A 673 -20.26 -14.15 31.34
CA VAL A 673 -21.13 -14.26 30.14
C VAL A 673 -20.77 -15.51 29.31
N ALA A 674 -19.49 -15.82 29.17
CA ALA A 674 -19.04 -17.00 28.44
C ALA A 674 -19.38 -18.32 29.15
N GLU A 675 -19.52 -18.31 30.49
CA GLU A 675 -19.92 -19.48 31.28
C GLU A 675 -21.42 -19.81 31.14
N THR A 676 -22.26 -18.84 30.76
CA THR A 676 -23.68 -19.08 30.49
C THR A 676 -23.93 -19.65 29.08
N ARG A 677 -22.91 -19.70 28.21
CA ARG A 677 -22.98 -20.14 26.81
C ARG A 677 -22.00 -21.28 26.50
N PRO A 678 -22.34 -22.22 25.60
CA PRO A 678 -21.44 -23.31 25.22
C PRO A 678 -20.48 -22.93 24.08
N ASP A 679 -19.87 -21.73 24.08
CA ASP A 679 -18.77 -21.39 23.16
C ASP A 679 -17.40 -21.47 23.88
N PRO A 680 -16.61 -22.53 23.64
CA PRO A 680 -15.32 -22.70 24.29
C PRO A 680 -14.30 -21.61 23.93
N ALA A 681 -14.40 -20.96 22.75
CA ALA A 681 -13.45 -19.93 22.33
C ALA A 681 -13.61 -18.64 23.15
N GLU A 682 -14.85 -18.30 23.51
CA GLU A 682 -15.16 -17.13 24.32
C GLU A 682 -14.56 -17.24 25.74
N GLN A 683 -14.65 -18.43 26.34
CA GLN A 683 -14.10 -18.72 27.65
C GLN A 683 -12.57 -18.63 27.65
N VAL A 684 -11.92 -19.15 26.61
CA VAL A 684 -10.46 -19.11 26.48
C VAL A 684 -9.93 -17.68 26.52
N LEU A 685 -10.50 -16.77 25.72
CA LEU A 685 -10.01 -15.40 25.62
C LEU A 685 -10.20 -14.63 26.93
N ALA A 686 -11.31 -14.83 27.64
CA ALA A 686 -11.55 -14.23 28.94
C ALA A 686 -10.58 -14.77 30.01
N LEU A 687 -10.41 -16.10 30.11
CA LEU A 687 -9.47 -16.75 31.02
C LEU A 687 -8.02 -16.31 30.77
N GLU A 688 -7.64 -16.19 29.51
CA GLU A 688 -6.33 -15.69 29.11
C GLU A 688 -6.11 -14.23 29.53
N GLY A 689 -7.13 -13.37 29.38
CA GLY A 689 -7.10 -12.00 29.87
C GLY A 689 -6.88 -11.91 31.38
N ILE A 690 -7.60 -12.75 32.13
CA ILE A 690 -7.45 -12.89 33.60
C ILE A 690 -6.04 -13.35 33.96
N ALA A 691 -5.54 -14.40 33.30
CA ALA A 691 -4.19 -14.93 33.51
C ALA A 691 -3.12 -13.87 33.26
N ASN A 692 -3.26 -13.07 32.20
CA ASN A 692 -2.35 -11.96 31.91
C ASN A 692 -2.35 -10.88 33.01
N CYS A 693 -3.50 -10.61 33.63
CA CYS A 693 -3.60 -9.67 34.75
C CYS A 693 -2.85 -10.18 35.97
N HIS A 694 -3.08 -11.44 36.37
CA HIS A 694 -2.36 -12.07 37.48
C HIS A 694 -0.85 -12.14 37.24
N ARG A 695 -0.43 -12.53 36.04
CA ARG A 695 1.00 -12.53 35.66
C ARG A 695 1.62 -11.14 35.83
N ARG A 696 0.91 -10.06 35.46
CA ARG A 696 1.44 -8.70 35.61
C ARG A 696 1.63 -8.27 37.07
N TRP A 697 0.87 -8.87 37.99
CA TRP A 697 1.04 -8.67 39.44
C TRP A 697 2.07 -9.62 40.08
N GLY A 698 2.62 -10.55 39.31
CA GLY A 698 3.54 -11.58 39.82
C GLY A 698 2.84 -12.75 40.50
N ASP A 699 1.50 -12.87 40.36
CA ASP A 699 0.73 -13.98 40.90
C ASP A 699 0.75 -15.15 39.89
N PHE A 700 1.92 -15.76 39.67
CA PHE A 700 2.14 -16.75 38.61
C PHE A 700 1.30 -18.02 38.80
N ASP A 701 1.09 -18.49 40.03
CA ASP A 701 0.23 -19.67 40.30
C ASP A 701 -1.19 -19.44 39.77
N ALA A 702 -1.81 -18.31 40.13
CA ALA A 702 -3.13 -17.94 39.62
C ALA A 702 -3.12 -17.75 38.08
N ALA A 703 -2.03 -17.22 37.52
CA ALA A 703 -1.90 -17.05 36.09
C ALA A 703 -1.86 -18.40 35.35
N PHE A 704 -1.10 -19.38 35.86
CA PHE A 704 -1.03 -20.73 35.31
C PHE A 704 -2.36 -21.47 35.44
N ASP A 705 -3.02 -21.40 36.60
CA ASP A 705 -4.32 -22.06 36.82
C ASP A 705 -5.37 -21.60 35.79
N HIS A 706 -5.46 -20.30 35.52
CA HIS A 706 -6.38 -19.77 34.52
C HIS A 706 -6.00 -20.17 33.10
N LEU A 707 -4.70 -20.23 32.77
CA LEU A 707 -4.27 -20.61 31.43
C LEU A 707 -4.43 -22.12 31.16
N HIS A 708 -4.26 -22.97 32.18
CA HIS A 708 -4.58 -24.40 32.10
C HIS A 708 -6.08 -24.65 31.95
N ARG A 709 -6.92 -23.90 32.69
CA ARG A 709 -8.37 -23.88 32.45
C ARG A 709 -8.70 -23.43 31.02
N ALA A 710 -8.01 -22.43 30.47
CA ALA A 710 -8.21 -22.06 29.08
C ALA A 710 -7.84 -23.21 28.13
N LEU A 711 -6.74 -23.93 28.40
CA LEU A 711 -6.30 -25.06 27.59
C LEU A 711 -7.34 -26.20 27.51
N THR A 712 -8.12 -26.43 28.58
CA THR A 712 -9.18 -27.45 28.58
C THR A 712 -10.33 -27.12 27.62
N HIS A 713 -10.56 -25.84 27.33
CA HIS A 713 -11.60 -25.37 26.41
C HIS A 713 -11.08 -25.07 24.99
N ALA A 714 -9.77 -25.00 24.79
CA ALA A 714 -9.18 -24.56 23.53
C ALA A 714 -9.34 -25.57 22.39
N GLY A 715 -9.72 -25.09 21.21
CA GLY A 715 -9.56 -25.81 19.93
C GLY A 715 -8.09 -25.86 19.49
N HIS A 716 -7.79 -26.59 18.41
CA HIS A 716 -6.44 -26.86 17.91
C HIS A 716 -5.54 -25.61 17.84
N ASP A 717 -5.88 -24.63 16.99
CA ASP A 717 -5.09 -23.39 16.81
C ASP A 717 -4.93 -22.57 18.10
N THR A 718 -5.92 -22.64 18.99
CA THR A 718 -5.89 -21.93 20.26
C THR A 718 -4.98 -22.64 21.26
N ARG A 719 -4.94 -23.98 21.25
CA ARG A 719 -4.01 -24.77 22.06
C ARG A 719 -2.56 -24.48 21.70
N PHE A 720 -2.24 -24.40 20.41
CA PHE A 720 -0.90 -23.98 19.95
C PHE A 720 -0.47 -22.68 20.65
N ARG A 721 -1.31 -21.65 20.55
CA ARG A 721 -1.02 -20.31 21.10
C ARG A 721 -0.93 -20.29 22.63
N LEU A 722 -1.78 -21.04 23.33
CA LEU A 722 -1.76 -21.14 24.78
C LEU A 722 -0.55 -21.94 25.28
N ASN A 723 -0.18 -23.04 24.62
CA ASN A 723 1.01 -23.82 24.95
C ASN A 723 2.30 -23.00 24.76
N LEU A 724 2.43 -22.24 23.68
CA LEU A 724 3.57 -21.32 23.52
C LEU A 724 3.68 -20.31 24.66
N ARG A 725 2.53 -19.83 25.15
CA ARG A 725 2.50 -18.90 26.28
C ARG A 725 2.87 -19.57 27.60
N LEU A 726 2.41 -20.80 27.83
CA LEU A 726 2.82 -21.60 28.99
C LEU A 726 4.31 -21.87 28.96
N ALA A 727 4.84 -22.31 27.80
CA ALA A 727 6.27 -22.54 27.59
C ALA A 727 7.08 -21.31 28.02
N ARG A 728 6.68 -20.13 27.56
CA ARG A 728 7.29 -18.86 27.96
C ARG A 728 7.27 -18.60 29.45
N TRP A 729 6.09 -18.70 30.06
CA TRP A 729 5.94 -18.32 31.46
C TRP A 729 6.67 -19.31 32.38
N TYR A 730 6.66 -20.60 32.04
CA TYR A 730 7.48 -21.60 32.73
C TYR A 730 8.97 -21.37 32.51
N SER A 731 9.39 -20.98 31.30
CA SER A 731 10.79 -20.62 31.01
C SER A 731 11.25 -19.45 31.88
N MET A 732 10.41 -18.43 32.09
CA MET A 732 10.70 -17.31 33.00
C MET A 732 10.94 -17.76 34.46
N GLU A 733 10.20 -18.78 34.91
CA GLU A 733 10.38 -19.38 36.24
C GLU A 733 11.58 -20.34 36.32
N GLY A 734 12.14 -20.76 35.18
CA GLY A 734 13.11 -21.84 35.11
C GLY A 734 12.48 -23.22 35.39
N ASP A 735 11.19 -23.37 35.10
CA ASP A 735 10.44 -24.60 35.34
C ASP A 735 10.57 -25.56 34.14
N PRO A 736 10.90 -26.85 34.35
CA PRO A 736 11.10 -27.82 33.27
C PRO A 736 9.84 -28.06 32.42
N ARG A 737 8.64 -27.76 32.93
CA ARG A 737 7.38 -27.80 32.16
C ARG A 737 7.40 -26.90 30.93
N ALA A 738 8.31 -25.93 30.86
CA ALA A 738 8.53 -25.13 29.66
C ALA A 738 8.79 -26.02 28.42
N GLN A 739 9.66 -27.04 28.56
CA GLN A 739 10.00 -27.96 27.48
C GLN A 739 8.83 -28.84 27.07
N GLU A 740 8.01 -29.28 28.04
CA GLU A 740 6.81 -30.07 27.76
C GLU A 740 5.82 -29.28 26.89
N HIS A 741 5.54 -28.03 27.25
CA HIS A 741 4.64 -27.17 26.49
C HIS A 741 5.22 -26.76 25.13
N LEU A 742 6.54 -26.57 25.02
CA LEU A 742 7.17 -26.26 23.74
C LEU A 742 7.17 -27.48 22.79
N ALA A 743 7.41 -28.68 23.33
CA ALA A 743 7.34 -29.94 22.57
C ALA A 743 5.93 -30.24 22.05
N ALA A 744 4.89 -29.96 22.85
CA ALA A 744 3.50 -30.10 22.44
C ALA A 744 3.12 -29.26 21.20
N VAL A 745 3.89 -28.21 20.93
CA VAL A 745 3.68 -27.28 19.80
C VAL A 745 4.53 -27.66 18.58
N ALA A 746 5.68 -28.32 18.80
CA ALA A 746 6.63 -28.68 17.74
C ALA A 746 6.09 -29.73 16.76
N GLU A 747 5.14 -30.56 17.19
CA GLU A 747 4.51 -31.61 16.38
C GLU A 747 3.33 -31.11 15.52
N GLU A 748 2.92 -29.86 15.71
CA GLU A 748 1.72 -29.28 15.11
C GLU A 748 2.04 -28.64 13.74
N LYS A 749 1.37 -29.07 12.66
CA LYS A 749 1.48 -28.41 11.33
C LYS A 749 0.77 -27.05 11.37
N ALA A 750 1.45 -26.04 11.91
CA ALA A 750 0.90 -24.70 12.07
C ALA A 750 1.32 -23.77 10.92
N GLY A 751 0.50 -22.74 10.65
CA GLY A 751 0.79 -21.73 9.61
C GLY A 751 2.04 -20.88 9.93
N ASP A 752 2.50 -20.09 8.97
CA ASP A 752 3.73 -19.29 9.08
C ASP A 752 3.82 -18.43 10.35
N ARG A 753 2.71 -17.77 10.74
CA ARG A 753 2.65 -16.94 11.94
C ARG A 753 2.93 -17.74 13.22
N ALA A 754 2.38 -18.94 13.28
CA ALA A 754 2.54 -19.86 14.39
C ALA A 754 3.99 -20.39 14.45
N ARG A 755 4.57 -20.75 13.29
CA ARG A 755 6.00 -21.12 13.17
C ARG A 755 6.92 -20.00 13.66
N ALA A 756 6.69 -18.75 13.23
CA ALA A 756 7.49 -17.60 13.70
C ALA A 756 7.41 -17.43 15.22
N ALA A 757 6.19 -17.52 15.77
CA ALA A 757 5.99 -17.41 17.21
C ALA A 757 6.67 -18.54 18.01
N TYR A 758 6.71 -19.76 17.46
CA TYR A 758 7.42 -20.90 18.04
C TYR A 758 8.95 -20.72 18.00
N LEU A 759 9.50 -20.31 16.85
CA LEU A 759 10.94 -20.10 16.68
C LEU A 759 11.47 -19.00 17.59
N ASP A 760 10.72 -17.92 17.76
CA ASP A 760 11.07 -16.85 18.71
C ASP A 760 11.04 -17.35 20.16
N GLU A 761 10.04 -18.17 20.52
CA GLU A 761 9.97 -18.76 21.87
C GLU A 761 11.16 -19.68 22.15
N LEU A 762 11.49 -20.54 21.18
CA LEU A 762 12.66 -21.39 21.27
C LEU A 762 13.95 -20.56 21.39
N GLY A 763 14.06 -19.44 20.66
CA GLY A 763 15.18 -18.52 20.78
C GLY A 763 15.30 -17.91 22.19
N ASP A 764 14.20 -17.44 22.76
CA ASP A 764 14.16 -16.86 24.11
C ASP A 764 14.49 -17.90 25.21
N GLN A 765 14.07 -19.16 25.02
CA GLN A 765 14.46 -20.27 25.90
C GLN A 765 15.96 -20.59 25.79
N LEU A 766 16.50 -20.68 24.57
CA LEU A 766 17.94 -20.92 24.35
C LEU A 766 18.81 -19.81 24.98
N LEU A 767 18.36 -18.54 24.94
CA LEU A 767 19.03 -17.45 25.68
C LEU A 767 19.05 -17.67 27.19
N THR A 768 17.97 -18.26 27.72
CA THR A 768 17.85 -18.55 29.15
C THR A 768 18.73 -19.73 29.56
N GLU A 769 18.95 -20.68 28.65
CA GLU A 769 19.87 -21.82 28.79
C GLU A 769 21.35 -21.43 28.54
N GLY A 770 21.60 -20.24 27.96
CA GLY A 770 22.93 -19.71 27.68
C GLY A 770 23.48 -20.04 26.29
N ASP A 771 22.69 -20.69 25.42
CA ASP A 771 23.05 -20.98 24.04
C ASP A 771 22.70 -19.79 23.12
N VAL A 772 23.57 -18.78 23.16
CA VAL A 772 23.37 -17.51 22.43
C VAL A 772 23.41 -17.70 20.92
N GLU A 773 24.24 -18.62 20.41
CA GLU A 773 24.39 -18.86 18.96
C GLU A 773 23.12 -19.50 18.39
N ALA A 774 22.62 -20.57 19.03
CA ALA A 774 21.38 -21.19 18.60
C ALA A 774 20.18 -20.23 18.75
N ALA A 775 20.16 -19.41 19.82
CA ALA A 775 19.13 -18.39 20.00
C ALA A 775 19.08 -17.38 18.84
N LEU A 776 20.24 -16.84 18.42
CA LEU A 776 20.34 -15.93 17.29
C LEU A 776 19.80 -16.57 16.01
N ALA A 777 20.16 -17.82 15.74
CA ALA A 777 19.69 -18.53 14.55
C ALA A 777 18.15 -18.66 14.52
N ARG A 778 17.53 -19.07 15.62
CA ARG A 778 16.06 -19.26 15.70
C ARG A 778 15.31 -17.93 15.69
N ALA A 779 15.79 -16.92 16.40
CA ALA A 779 15.18 -15.60 16.42
C ALA A 779 15.30 -14.91 15.04
N THR A 780 16.37 -15.15 14.29
CA THR A 780 16.54 -14.62 12.91
C THR A 780 15.53 -15.28 11.96
N GLU A 781 15.38 -16.60 12.00
CA GLU A 781 14.38 -17.30 11.19
C GLU A 781 12.95 -16.82 11.53
N ALA A 782 12.67 -16.62 12.82
CA ALA A 782 11.40 -16.07 13.29
C ALA A 782 11.15 -14.64 12.76
N GLU A 783 12.16 -13.78 12.78
CA GLU A 783 12.09 -12.40 12.28
C GLU A 783 11.77 -12.38 10.78
N ILE A 784 12.46 -13.20 9.98
CA ILE A 784 12.24 -13.29 8.54
C ILE A 784 10.78 -13.65 8.23
N ILE A 785 10.23 -14.63 8.96
CA ILE A 785 8.83 -15.03 8.77
C ILE A 785 7.88 -13.93 9.26
N ALA A 786 8.13 -13.32 10.43
CA ALA A 786 7.31 -12.25 10.97
C ALA A 786 7.28 -11.01 10.04
N ARG A 787 8.44 -10.68 9.45
CA ARG A 787 8.61 -9.63 8.44
C ARG A 787 7.80 -9.92 7.18
N ARG A 788 7.87 -11.14 6.65
CA ARG A 788 7.05 -11.57 5.50
C ARG A 788 5.55 -11.43 5.76
N LEU A 789 5.11 -11.65 7.00
CA LEU A 789 3.70 -11.54 7.38
C LEU A 789 3.25 -10.11 7.65
N GLY A 790 4.16 -9.16 7.83
CA GLY A 790 3.83 -7.80 8.26
C GLY A 790 3.19 -7.74 9.65
N ASP A 791 3.57 -8.63 10.57
CA ASP A 791 3.01 -8.66 11.94
C ASP A 791 3.87 -7.80 12.88
N PRO A 792 3.44 -6.58 13.24
CA PRO A 792 4.25 -5.65 14.05
C PRO A 792 4.48 -6.17 15.47
N ILE A 793 3.57 -6.99 16.01
CA ILE A 793 3.69 -7.54 17.36
C ILE A 793 4.76 -8.62 17.38
N LEU A 794 4.76 -9.52 16.38
CA LEU A 794 5.81 -10.53 16.26
C LEU A 794 7.16 -9.89 15.92
N LEU A 795 7.21 -8.92 15.00
CA LEU A 795 8.43 -8.19 14.67
C LEU A 795 9.06 -7.53 15.90
N GLN A 796 8.28 -6.79 16.68
CA GLN A 796 8.76 -6.20 17.93
C GLN A 796 9.43 -7.26 18.82
N ARG A 797 8.80 -8.43 18.91
CA ARG A 797 9.19 -9.51 19.81
C ARG A 797 10.48 -10.18 19.35
N THR A 798 10.53 -10.63 18.09
CA THR A 798 11.71 -11.29 17.50
C THR A 798 12.92 -10.36 17.50
N ARG A 799 12.72 -9.08 17.19
CA ARG A 799 13.77 -8.05 17.24
C ARG A 799 14.23 -7.75 18.66
N THR A 800 13.36 -7.84 19.67
CA THR A 800 13.76 -7.74 21.07
C THR A 800 14.65 -8.92 21.48
N THR A 801 14.27 -10.14 21.08
CA THR A 801 15.05 -11.37 21.33
C THR A 801 16.43 -11.26 20.66
N LEU A 802 16.49 -10.85 19.39
CA LEU A 802 17.73 -10.61 18.66
C LEU A 802 18.60 -9.54 19.31
N ALA A 803 18.02 -8.40 19.71
CA ALA A 803 18.76 -7.34 20.38
C ALA A 803 19.41 -7.82 21.67
N PHE A 804 18.68 -8.61 22.47
CA PHE A 804 19.21 -9.15 23.72
C PHE A 804 20.27 -10.25 23.48
N ALA A 805 20.04 -11.13 22.51
CA ALA A 805 20.98 -12.16 22.10
C ALA A 805 22.30 -11.56 21.60
N SER A 806 22.24 -10.58 20.68
CA SER A 806 23.41 -9.89 20.15
C SER A 806 24.17 -9.13 21.25
N LEU A 807 23.47 -8.55 22.22
CA LEU A 807 24.10 -7.91 23.38
C LEU A 807 24.92 -8.91 24.20
N GLN A 808 24.37 -10.10 24.47
CA GLN A 808 25.08 -11.16 25.19
C GLN A 808 26.25 -11.74 24.38
N ALA A 809 26.12 -11.81 23.04
CA ALA A 809 27.19 -12.21 22.14
C ALA A 809 28.33 -11.16 22.04
N GLY A 810 28.13 -9.95 22.55
CA GLY A 810 29.08 -8.84 22.39
C GLY A 810 29.04 -8.15 21.02
N ALA A 811 28.09 -8.51 20.16
CA ALA A 811 27.84 -7.91 18.85
C ALA A 811 27.08 -6.59 19.01
N LEU A 812 27.76 -5.55 19.48
CA LEU A 812 27.16 -4.30 19.96
C LEU A 812 26.39 -3.52 18.87
N LYS A 813 26.92 -3.51 17.63
CA LYS A 813 26.29 -2.78 16.52
C LYS A 813 24.98 -3.43 16.12
N GLU A 814 25.00 -4.74 15.97
CA GLU A 814 23.85 -5.57 15.66
C GLU A 814 22.81 -5.46 16.79
N ALA A 815 23.25 -5.53 18.05
CA ALA A 815 22.38 -5.35 19.21
C ALA A 815 21.69 -3.97 19.20
N ARG A 816 22.41 -2.90 18.86
CA ARG A 816 21.84 -1.56 18.75
C ARG A 816 20.84 -1.47 17.61
N GLN A 817 21.15 -2.01 16.44
CA GLN A 817 20.25 -2.03 15.29
C GLN A 817 18.93 -2.72 15.64
N TRP A 818 18.99 -3.92 16.18
CA TRP A 818 17.80 -4.66 16.59
C TRP A 818 17.02 -3.95 17.71
N ALA A 819 17.70 -3.33 18.68
CA ALA A 819 17.03 -2.57 19.74
C ALA A 819 16.31 -1.33 19.20
N VAL A 820 16.90 -0.64 18.22
CA VAL A 820 16.27 0.49 17.53
C VAL A 820 15.05 0.02 16.75
N LEU A 821 15.16 -1.07 15.98
CA LEU A 821 14.06 -1.66 15.22
C LEU A 821 12.90 -2.10 16.14
N ALA A 822 13.21 -2.85 17.21
CA ALA A 822 12.20 -3.25 18.19
C ALA A 822 11.51 -2.06 18.88
N ALA A 823 12.22 -0.93 19.04
CA ALA A 823 11.67 0.28 19.64
C ALA A 823 10.77 1.07 18.68
N ARG A 824 10.86 0.83 17.36
CA ARG A 824 9.97 1.41 16.35
C ARG A 824 8.60 0.74 16.38
N ASP A 825 8.57 -0.59 16.47
CA ASP A 825 7.34 -1.40 16.57
C ASP A 825 6.67 -1.34 17.96
N ARG A 826 7.13 -0.44 18.83
CA ARG A 826 6.76 -0.37 20.24
C ARG A 826 5.71 0.71 20.50
N PRO A 827 4.51 0.35 20.96
CA PRO A 827 3.60 1.34 21.53
C PRO A 827 4.17 1.92 22.84
N GLY A 828 4.12 3.25 22.98
CA GLY A 828 4.61 3.98 24.16
C GLY A 828 4.06 3.40 25.48
N GLY A 829 4.92 3.35 26.51
CA GLY A 829 4.59 2.80 27.82
C GLY A 829 4.76 1.27 27.97
N ARG A 830 5.27 0.53 26.97
CA ARG A 830 5.15 -0.95 26.94
C ARG A 830 6.39 -1.68 26.52
N ASN A 831 6.59 -2.90 27.01
CA ASN A 831 7.83 -3.64 26.77
C ASN A 831 9.06 -2.78 27.12
N LEU A 832 9.20 -2.48 28.42
CA LEU A 832 10.26 -1.62 28.97
C LEU A 832 11.67 -2.14 28.66
N LEU A 833 11.79 -3.45 28.40
CA LEU A 833 13.03 -4.10 27.97
C LEU A 833 13.60 -3.48 26.69
N VAL A 834 12.74 -3.12 25.72
CA VAL A 834 13.18 -2.54 24.45
C VAL A 834 13.90 -1.21 24.65
N LEU A 835 13.35 -0.32 25.49
CA LEU A 835 14.00 0.94 25.84
C LEU A 835 15.29 0.71 26.63
N ALA A 836 15.30 -0.28 27.52
CA ALA A 836 16.50 -0.64 28.26
C ALA A 836 17.63 -1.11 27.33
N LEU A 837 17.32 -1.99 26.38
CA LEU A 837 18.30 -2.47 25.38
C LEU A 837 18.80 -1.34 24.50
N ARG A 838 17.91 -0.45 24.03
CA ARG A 838 18.29 0.70 23.20
C ARG A 838 19.19 1.69 23.96
N ALA A 839 18.85 1.99 25.21
CA ALA A 839 19.65 2.86 26.07
C ALA A 839 21.04 2.26 26.35
N LEU A 840 21.10 0.97 26.69
CA LEU A 840 22.34 0.27 27.04
C LEU A 840 23.27 0.11 25.82
N THR A 841 22.73 -0.29 24.67
CA THR A 841 23.51 -0.43 23.44
C THR A 841 24.05 0.92 22.96
N ALA A 842 23.24 2.00 23.02
CA ALA A 842 23.72 3.35 22.74
C ALA A 842 24.86 3.78 23.68
N LEU A 843 24.73 3.50 24.99
CA LEU A 843 25.77 3.82 25.96
C LEU A 843 27.07 3.06 25.70
N ARG A 844 26.96 1.76 25.39
CA ARG A 844 28.10 0.87 25.08
C ARG A 844 28.85 1.29 23.82
N GLU A 845 28.18 1.91 22.87
CA GLU A 845 28.80 2.50 21.68
C GLU A 845 29.35 3.92 21.91
N GLY A 846 29.24 4.47 23.13
CA GLY A 846 29.74 5.79 23.47
C GLY A 846 28.75 6.94 23.20
N ASP A 847 27.54 6.65 22.72
CA ASP A 847 26.49 7.65 22.53
C ASP A 847 25.75 7.94 23.84
N ARG A 848 26.44 8.70 24.72
CA ARG A 848 25.91 9.08 26.03
C ARG A 848 24.65 9.95 25.95
N PHE A 849 24.48 10.73 24.89
CA PHE A 849 23.33 11.62 24.75
C PHE A 849 22.06 10.82 24.47
N SER A 850 22.06 9.93 23.47
CA SER A 850 20.91 9.08 23.17
C SER A 850 20.59 8.15 24.34
N ALA A 851 21.61 7.57 24.98
CA ALA A 851 21.42 6.75 26.17
C ALA A 851 20.76 7.52 27.32
N ARG A 852 21.19 8.77 27.55
CA ARG A 852 20.63 9.67 28.58
C ARG A 852 19.14 9.92 28.33
N GLU A 853 18.75 10.18 27.10
CA GLU A 853 17.35 10.41 26.71
C GLU A 853 16.50 9.14 26.85
N ASP A 854 17.01 8.00 26.40
CA ASP A 854 16.29 6.73 26.48
C ASP A 854 16.11 6.25 27.93
N PHE A 855 17.11 6.45 28.80
CA PHE A 855 16.93 6.19 30.24
C PHE A 855 15.93 7.14 30.89
N SER A 856 15.84 8.40 30.45
CA SER A 856 14.80 9.32 30.92
C SER A 856 13.41 8.84 30.53
N LEU A 857 13.25 8.38 29.29
CA LEU A 857 11.99 7.84 28.79
C LEU A 857 11.61 6.55 29.51
N LEU A 858 12.56 5.63 29.69
CA LEU A 858 12.36 4.40 30.45
C LEU A 858 11.90 4.69 31.89
N ARG A 859 12.54 5.68 32.54
CA ARG A 859 12.17 6.12 33.89
C ARG A 859 10.74 6.68 33.93
N GLU A 860 10.38 7.55 32.99
CA GLU A 860 9.05 8.15 32.89
C GLU A 860 7.99 7.06 32.71
N GLU A 861 8.15 6.20 31.71
CA GLU A 861 7.16 5.17 31.41
C GLU A 861 7.03 4.10 32.50
N ALA A 862 8.14 3.71 33.13
CA ALA A 862 8.12 2.78 34.26
C ALA A 862 7.40 3.41 35.46
N ALA A 863 7.70 4.67 35.78
CA ALA A 863 7.02 5.40 36.84
C ALA A 863 5.52 5.58 36.55
N ASP A 864 5.14 5.83 35.30
CA ASP A 864 3.75 5.95 34.87
C ASP A 864 2.98 4.66 35.08
N ARG A 865 3.57 3.52 34.71
CA ARG A 865 2.99 2.19 34.95
C ARG A 865 2.79 1.92 36.44
N ILE A 866 3.76 2.25 37.29
CA ILE A 866 3.65 2.09 38.74
C ILE A 866 2.55 2.99 39.32
N ARG A 867 2.41 4.23 38.81
CA ARG A 867 1.34 5.14 39.26
C ARG A 867 -0.06 4.62 38.88
N GLN A 868 -0.19 4.00 37.71
CA GLN A 868 -1.44 3.42 37.24
C GLN A 868 -1.76 2.10 37.94
N ASP A 869 -0.74 1.28 38.20
CA ASP A 869 -0.85 -0.01 38.85
C ASP A 869 0.38 -0.30 39.73
N PRO A 870 0.30 -0.01 41.05
CA PRO A 870 1.41 -0.20 41.98
C PRO A 870 1.85 -1.66 42.15
N ARG A 871 1.11 -2.63 41.60
CA ARG A 871 1.47 -4.06 41.63
C ARG A 871 2.25 -4.52 40.41
N ASP A 872 2.53 -3.65 39.44
CA ASP A 872 3.34 -3.96 38.26
C ASP A 872 4.83 -4.13 38.63
N PHE A 873 5.20 -5.32 39.12
CA PHE A 873 6.53 -5.58 39.66
C PHE A 873 7.63 -5.39 38.61
N ALA A 874 7.39 -5.77 37.34
CA ALA A 874 8.37 -5.59 36.27
C ALA A 874 8.72 -4.11 36.06
N ALA A 875 7.75 -3.20 36.20
CA ALA A 875 8.00 -1.77 36.10
C ALA A 875 8.92 -1.25 37.22
N GLU A 876 8.82 -1.79 38.45
CA GLU A 876 9.74 -1.43 39.55
C GLU A 876 11.20 -1.84 39.24
N GLY A 877 11.41 -3.00 38.63
CA GLY A 877 12.74 -3.46 38.21
C GLY A 877 13.35 -2.56 37.12
N PHE A 878 12.57 -2.24 36.09
CA PHE A 878 13.01 -1.36 35.00
C PHE A 878 13.16 0.11 35.44
N LEU A 879 12.37 0.57 36.41
CA LEU A 879 12.58 1.88 37.04
C LEU A 879 13.94 1.92 37.76
N GLY A 880 14.29 0.85 38.47
CA GLY A 880 15.60 0.69 39.10
C GLY A 880 16.75 0.74 38.09
N LEU A 881 16.64 0.00 36.99
CA LEU A 881 17.62 0.02 35.89
C LEU A 881 17.73 1.41 35.25
N ALA A 882 16.60 2.07 35.00
CA ALA A 882 16.59 3.42 34.41
C ALA A 882 17.31 4.43 35.31
N LEU A 883 17.03 4.40 36.61
CA LEU A 883 17.67 5.26 37.60
C LEU A 883 19.17 4.97 37.73
N CYS A 884 19.59 3.71 37.60
CA CYS A 884 21.03 3.38 37.48
C CYS A 884 21.63 4.01 36.22
N GLY A 885 20.97 3.91 35.08
CA GLY A 885 21.45 4.51 33.82
C GLY A 885 21.56 6.03 33.91
N ARG A 886 20.58 6.68 34.55
CA ARG A 886 20.61 8.11 34.88
C ARG A 886 21.76 8.47 35.83
N HIS A 887 22.05 7.64 36.82
CA HIS A 887 23.21 7.84 37.71
C HIS A 887 24.54 7.76 36.93
N VAL A 888 24.65 6.86 35.95
CA VAL A 888 25.86 6.73 35.12
C VAL A 888 26.00 7.89 34.13
N CYS A 889 24.92 8.31 33.47
CA CYS A 889 24.97 9.30 32.38
C CYS A 889 24.79 10.76 32.82
N ALA A 890 24.24 11.00 34.03
CA ALA A 890 23.88 12.34 34.48
C ALA A 890 24.05 12.57 35.99
N ASP A 891 24.74 11.66 36.69
CA ASP A 891 25.10 11.76 38.12
C ASP A 891 23.92 12.00 39.08
N GLU A 892 22.73 11.47 38.74
CA GLU A 892 21.56 11.48 39.64
C GLU A 892 21.75 10.56 40.87
N PRO A 893 21.08 10.78 42.01
CA PRO A 893 21.34 9.98 43.23
C PRO A 893 20.97 8.49 43.12
N LEU A 894 21.95 7.60 43.35
CA LEU A 894 21.80 6.13 43.28
C LEU A 894 20.78 5.56 44.29
N LYS A 895 20.56 6.22 45.43
CA LYS A 895 19.65 5.77 46.50
C LYS A 895 18.22 5.45 46.01
N HIS A 896 17.75 6.16 44.97
CA HIS A 896 16.42 5.92 44.41
C HIS A 896 16.38 4.64 43.57
N ALA A 897 17.46 4.34 42.85
CA ALA A 897 17.61 3.11 42.09
C ALA A 897 17.64 1.88 43.01
N VAL A 898 18.48 1.93 44.05
CA VAL A 898 18.58 0.89 45.10
C VAL A 898 17.21 0.61 45.71
N ARG A 899 16.46 1.65 46.10
CA ARG A 899 15.12 1.49 46.67
C ARG A 899 14.14 0.81 45.70
N SER A 900 14.19 1.15 44.42
CA SER A 900 13.34 0.55 43.38
C SER A 900 13.69 -0.93 43.17
N LEU A 901 14.98 -1.26 43.09
CA LEU A 901 15.46 -2.64 42.95
C LEU A 901 15.16 -3.50 44.18
N SER A 902 15.27 -2.95 45.39
CA SER A 902 14.86 -3.67 46.61
C SER A 902 13.36 -3.92 46.66
N ARG A 903 12.52 -2.99 46.16
CA ARG A 903 11.06 -3.21 46.05
C ARG A 903 10.72 -4.25 44.99
N TYR A 904 11.48 -4.27 43.89
CA TYR A 904 11.42 -5.34 42.92
C TYR A 904 11.74 -6.65 43.62
N ALA A 905 12.95 -6.86 44.14
CA ALA A 905 13.39 -8.11 44.76
C ALA A 905 12.55 -8.57 45.97
N HIS A 906 12.01 -7.63 46.73
CA HIS A 906 11.17 -7.88 47.91
C HIS A 906 9.84 -7.14 47.82
N PRO A 907 8.88 -7.63 47.02
CA PRO A 907 7.58 -6.99 46.89
C PRO A 907 6.82 -7.14 48.23
N ALA A 908 6.68 -6.04 48.98
CA ALA A 908 6.04 -6.06 50.29
C ALA A 908 4.58 -6.52 50.21
N SER A 909 4.23 -7.59 50.94
CA SER A 909 2.83 -7.93 51.27
C SER A 909 2.36 -6.98 52.35
N LYS A 910 1.58 -5.95 51.98
CA LYS A 910 1.04 -4.98 52.94
C LYS A 910 -0.43 -5.17 53.28
N ASN A 911 -1.17 -6.06 52.61
CA ASN A 911 -2.50 -6.51 52.98
C ASN A 911 -2.95 -7.66 52.07
N ASP A 912 -3.73 -8.57 52.65
CA ASP A 912 -4.32 -9.80 52.11
C ASP A 912 -3.44 -11.06 52.11
N GLN A 913 -4.10 -12.14 52.53
CA GLN A 913 -3.63 -13.51 52.78
C GLN A 913 -3.10 -14.25 51.54
N ALA A 914 -2.56 -13.54 50.54
CA ALA A 914 -2.01 -14.14 49.33
C ALA A 914 -0.53 -14.47 49.52
N ALA A 915 -0.15 -15.64 49.01
CA ALA A 915 1.18 -16.22 49.01
C ALA A 915 2.31 -15.21 48.73
N THR A 916 3.49 -15.46 49.30
CA THR A 916 4.74 -14.77 48.96
C THR A 916 4.87 -14.61 47.44
N ARG A 917 4.73 -13.38 46.94
CA ARG A 917 4.96 -13.04 45.53
C ARG A 917 6.39 -13.44 45.17
N ARG A 918 6.53 -14.55 44.47
CA ARG A 918 7.81 -15.04 43.96
C ARG A 918 8.03 -14.39 42.60
N ILE A 919 9.19 -13.76 42.44
CA ILE A 919 9.60 -13.23 41.14
C ILE A 919 10.30 -14.39 40.39
N PRO A 920 9.97 -14.61 39.11
CA PRO A 920 10.63 -15.64 38.32
C PRO A 920 12.15 -15.43 38.29
N ALA A 921 12.90 -16.50 38.57
CA ALA A 921 14.36 -16.43 38.68
C ALA A 921 15.02 -15.90 37.41
N GLN A 922 14.51 -16.26 36.24
CA GLN A 922 15.09 -15.84 34.96
C GLN A 922 14.77 -14.39 34.60
N LEU A 923 13.67 -13.82 35.11
CA LEU A 923 13.41 -12.38 35.00
C LEU A 923 14.45 -11.58 35.79
N THR A 924 14.75 -12.02 37.01
CA THR A 924 15.80 -11.42 37.84
C THR A 924 17.17 -11.58 37.18
N ALA A 925 17.46 -12.75 36.60
CA ALA A 925 18.70 -13.01 35.86
C ALA A 925 18.86 -12.06 34.65
N ARG A 926 17.80 -11.84 33.86
CA ARG A 926 17.83 -10.87 32.75
C ARG A 926 18.10 -9.46 33.23
N LEU A 927 17.41 -9.02 34.28
CA LEU A 927 17.63 -7.67 34.84
C LEU A 927 19.05 -7.52 35.39
N ARG A 928 19.61 -8.57 35.98
CA ARG A 928 21.02 -8.63 36.42
C ARG A 928 21.98 -8.47 35.24
N ILE A 929 21.78 -9.20 34.14
CA ILE A 929 22.61 -9.08 32.93
C ILE A 929 22.62 -7.63 32.44
N LEU A 930 21.45 -6.99 32.34
CA LEU A 930 21.35 -5.59 31.91
C LEU A 930 22.06 -4.62 32.87
N LEU A 931 21.93 -4.82 34.19
CA LEU A 931 22.62 -4.02 35.21
C LEU A 931 24.14 -4.21 35.17
N THR A 932 24.62 -5.44 34.96
CA THR A 932 26.05 -5.73 34.81
C THR A 932 26.60 -5.03 33.56
N CYS A 933 25.91 -5.14 32.41
CA CYS A 933 26.31 -4.43 31.20
C CYS A 933 26.38 -2.90 31.40
N LEU A 934 25.49 -2.34 32.23
CA LEU A 934 25.52 -0.93 32.60
C LEU A 934 26.69 -0.60 33.53
N ALA A 935 26.99 -1.47 34.50
CA ALA A 935 28.09 -1.32 35.44
C ALA A 935 29.45 -1.30 34.73
N ASP A 936 29.61 -2.10 33.66
CA ASP A 936 30.80 -2.08 32.81
C ASP A 936 31.06 -0.70 32.18
N CYS A 937 30.02 0.11 31.97
CA CYS A 937 30.12 1.46 31.43
C CYS A 937 30.35 2.54 32.49
N ALA A 938 30.31 2.20 33.78
CA ALA A 938 30.34 3.16 34.87
C ALA A 938 31.78 3.53 35.28
N HIS A 939 31.99 4.82 35.57
CA HIS A 939 33.24 5.32 36.11
C HIS A 939 33.00 6.13 37.40
N PRO A 940 33.73 5.82 38.50
CA PRO A 940 34.70 4.72 38.65
C PRO A 940 34.04 3.32 38.64
N PRO A 941 34.80 2.22 38.39
CA PRO A 941 34.31 0.86 38.58
C PRO A 941 33.74 0.66 40.00
N GLY A 942 32.67 -0.14 40.12
CA GLY A 942 31.96 -0.35 41.39
C GLY A 942 30.88 0.70 41.73
N LYS A 943 30.69 1.71 40.87
CA LYS A 943 29.68 2.77 41.05
C LYS A 943 28.23 2.24 41.17
N LEU A 944 27.95 1.01 40.72
CA LEU A 944 26.64 0.37 40.80
C LEU A 944 26.57 -0.85 41.75
N ASP A 945 27.59 -1.12 42.57
CA ASP A 945 27.64 -2.31 43.42
C ASP A 945 26.46 -2.39 44.40
N GLN A 946 26.06 -1.26 44.99
CA GLN A 946 24.89 -1.20 45.87
C GLN A 946 23.58 -1.55 45.15
N ALA A 947 23.48 -1.22 43.86
CA ALA A 947 22.31 -1.55 43.04
C ALA A 947 22.30 -3.03 42.65
N LEU A 948 23.46 -3.61 42.34
CA LEU A 948 23.61 -5.06 42.10
C LEU A 948 23.27 -5.86 43.36
N GLN A 949 23.79 -5.47 44.52
CA GLN A 949 23.47 -6.08 45.82
C GLN A 949 21.98 -5.98 46.17
N ALA A 950 21.33 -4.87 45.83
CA ALA A 950 19.89 -4.71 46.05
C ALA A 950 19.02 -5.67 45.23
N LEU A 951 19.58 -6.29 44.19
CA LEU A 951 18.96 -7.31 43.36
C LEU A 951 19.33 -8.74 43.80
N GLU A 952 20.28 -8.90 44.73
CA GLU A 952 20.70 -10.19 45.26
C GLU A 952 19.81 -10.59 46.46
N VAL A 953 19.17 -11.75 46.32
CA VAL A 953 18.49 -12.49 47.39
C VAL A 953 18.88 -13.95 47.27
#